data_AF-A0A654C057-F1
#
_entry.id   AF-A0A654C057-F1
#
_cell.length_a   1.000
_cell.length_b   1.000
_cell.length_c   1.000
_cell.angle_alpha   90.00
_cell.angle_beta   90.00
_cell.angle_gamma   90.00
#
_symmetry.space_group_name_H-M   'P 1'
#
loop_
_entity.id
_entity.type
_entity.pdbx_description
1 polymer ?
#
loop_
_entity_poly.entity_id
_entity_poly.type
_entity_poly.pdbx_seq_one_letter_code
_entity_poly.pdbx_strand_id
1 'polypeptide(L)'
;MQLGRNGSTLLHNLQNLFSGNHVNAGDVVPTSELTEQYLSTAFVVWSFAHEVSTSSLHGNAAIANGHFGYRTGDYQNHVRHLCEQAVRNRDIRGPFMQRIDSARSDSLRWSSTTQPVHDFGSCSVFRQCTPCGGSGRVSCGGCSGHGRRTCSGCGGSGSHNQVVTRTRWNGRNNETYSANVRRSCSSCGGCGRVVCTGCGGSGKQTCRACSGHGFFTDISNVRSVATPWWHVPPHSGLASEALVSALKRRGAETARDLVPFDLASTAYNKNDNWVVRYTGIADVVELGLDVAKTPYAVAAVGAAVIPIKTPPIFDQLLRDELKDVAAILGSGKDGRGNIRRQAKRLFAIFQSVPVLDKALRSVAKLSKDSRSNPAPVVVRVAEGFISAEAASTFGTVFLHTLDKVSPAYSRAAWVAVTVLPTLAAFISAANNFLRFSPAHPWQAVLPLLFGVGFAGAAMLLVSPVGWALSATVSSLLRLKVPAEYRQRGRNWAPLKTACLVTMSASFTGALFGAAGAMNWAPPITIATIPIASYAVAHTSQESGVNRFFLKFLPLRPADAVLAAQSPLDTRREVQRFLIAHGYLRGQADGTLGTRTNAAILKYERHERLSASTPMPALLAHMKADIASSSAQIEPDGQLTPANKMETGPKPAGIARPGALQNIAANNPVPVPKPTYSAVSVPCSQDGTYFGSNVCSNVLLSSTYQREQQAYKAAQSRLGHVDNGVRIEQERWMDTVTRSCRDAQCLTAAFEKRATDLDSRYRGR
;
A
#
# COMPACT_ATOMS: atom_id res chain seq x y z
N MET A 1 29.78 0.50 55.42
CA MET A 1 28.45 1.05 55.74
C MET A 1 27.54 -0.08 56.18
N GLN A 2 26.69 0.10 57.19
CA GLN A 2 25.56 -0.81 57.45
C GLN A 2 24.34 -0.29 56.69
N LEU A 3 23.62 -1.17 56.00
CA LEU A 3 22.42 -0.83 55.24
C LEU A 3 21.17 -1.38 55.92
N GLY A 4 20.04 -0.72 55.72
CA GLY A 4 18.71 -1.22 56.06
C GLY A 4 18.36 -2.45 55.22
N ARG A 5 17.25 -3.12 55.59
CA ARG A 5 16.77 -4.31 54.86
C ARG A 5 16.51 -4.01 53.38
N ASN A 6 15.87 -2.86 53.10
CA ASN A 6 15.50 -2.49 51.73
C ASN A 6 16.72 -2.03 50.92
N GLY A 7 17.63 -1.22 51.49
CA GLY A 7 18.90 -0.86 50.84
C GLY A 7 19.80 -2.07 50.57
N SER A 8 19.87 -3.03 51.50
CA SER A 8 20.60 -4.29 51.30
C SER A 8 20.02 -5.12 50.16
N THR A 9 18.69 -5.24 50.07
CA THR A 9 18.01 -5.93 48.97
C THR A 9 18.21 -5.21 47.63
N LEU A 10 18.13 -3.87 47.61
CA LEU A 10 18.40 -3.06 46.42
C LEU A 10 19.85 -3.25 45.94
N LEU A 11 20.83 -3.15 46.85
CA LEU A 11 22.24 -3.34 46.52
C LEU A 11 22.50 -4.73 45.92
N HIS A 12 21.94 -5.78 46.52
CA HIS A 12 22.10 -7.15 46.00
C HIS A 12 21.49 -7.31 44.59
N ASN A 13 20.31 -6.74 44.36
CA ASN A 13 19.67 -6.74 43.03
C ASN A 13 20.53 -5.99 41.99
N LEU A 14 21.06 -4.80 42.34
CA LEU A 14 21.93 -4.02 41.47
C LEU A 14 23.26 -4.72 41.18
N GLN A 15 23.87 -5.35 42.19
CA GLN A 15 25.07 -6.18 42.02
C GLN A 15 24.81 -7.35 41.06
N ASN A 16 23.68 -8.06 41.20
CA ASN A 16 23.30 -9.14 40.29
C ASN A 16 22.97 -8.66 38.86
N LEU A 17 22.50 -7.41 38.70
CA LEU A 17 22.20 -6.81 37.39
C LEU A 17 23.47 -6.33 36.66
N PHE A 18 24.40 -5.68 37.37
CA PHE A 18 25.60 -5.08 36.79
C PHE A 18 26.79 -6.04 36.69
N SER A 19 26.92 -7.01 37.61
CA SER A 19 28.04 -7.95 37.62
C SER A 19 28.23 -8.70 36.29
N GLY A 20 29.47 -8.78 35.81
CA GLY A 20 29.83 -9.36 34.53
C GLY A 20 29.69 -8.42 33.32
N ASN A 21 29.09 -7.25 33.47
CA ASN A 21 29.04 -6.22 32.43
C ASN A 21 30.20 -5.24 32.63
N HIS A 22 31.44 -5.73 32.45
CA HIS A 22 32.70 -4.99 32.66
C HIS A 22 32.95 -4.49 34.10
N VAL A 23 32.14 -4.94 35.06
CA VAL A 23 32.14 -4.56 36.49
C VAL A 23 31.91 -5.82 37.32
N ASN A 24 32.60 -5.98 38.45
CA ASN A 24 32.37 -7.08 39.39
C ASN A 24 31.39 -6.63 40.49
N ALA A 25 30.74 -7.58 41.17
CA ALA A 25 29.83 -7.24 42.28
C ALA A 25 30.48 -6.39 43.40
N GLY A 26 31.79 -6.57 43.64
CA GLY A 26 32.55 -5.77 44.61
C GLY A 26 32.88 -4.33 44.16
N ASP A 27 32.76 -4.03 42.86
CA ASP A 27 32.99 -2.69 42.28
C ASP A 27 31.71 -1.81 42.30
N VAL A 28 30.65 -2.31 42.93
CA VAL A 28 29.36 -1.63 43.19
C VAL A 28 29.23 -1.45 44.70
N VAL A 29 29.60 -0.26 45.18
CA VAL A 29 29.79 0.04 46.61
C VAL A 29 28.75 1.06 47.09
N PRO A 30 28.00 0.82 48.18
CA PRO A 30 27.04 1.77 48.72
C PRO A 30 27.76 2.94 49.41
N THR A 31 27.31 4.17 49.12
CA THR A 31 27.86 5.42 49.68
C THR A 31 26.90 6.13 50.63
N SER A 32 25.58 5.99 50.43
CA SER A 32 24.54 6.51 51.32
C SER A 32 23.23 5.73 51.19
N GLU A 33 22.35 5.81 52.19
CA GLU A 33 20.98 5.28 52.15
C GLU A 33 20.06 6.28 52.83
N LEU A 34 18.93 6.56 52.19
CA LEU A 34 17.81 7.33 52.74
C LEU A 34 16.56 6.46 52.61
N THR A 35 15.71 6.44 53.64
CA THR A 35 14.45 5.69 53.63
C THR A 35 13.32 6.54 54.17
N GLU A 36 12.18 6.55 53.49
CA GLU A 36 10.98 7.27 53.92
C GLU A 36 9.73 6.43 53.63
N GLN A 37 8.75 6.50 54.53
CA GLN A 37 7.39 5.97 54.32
C GLN A 37 6.42 7.14 54.24
N TYR A 38 5.74 7.32 53.12
CA TYR A 38 4.73 8.37 52.95
C TYR A 38 3.45 7.87 52.28
N LEU A 39 2.35 8.59 52.50
CA LEU A 39 1.05 8.25 51.94
C LEU A 39 0.99 8.64 50.45
N SER A 40 1.14 7.66 49.57
CA SER A 40 0.88 7.86 48.15
C SER A 40 -0.63 7.81 47.88
N THR A 41 -1.09 8.67 46.97
CA THR A 41 -2.51 8.83 46.64
C THR A 41 -2.71 8.78 45.13
N ALA A 42 -3.83 8.20 44.68
CA ALA A 42 -4.17 8.16 43.25
C ALA A 42 -5.68 8.16 43.05
N PHE A 43 -6.12 8.51 41.84
CA PHE A 43 -7.52 8.67 41.50
C PHE A 43 -7.88 7.94 40.20
N VAL A 44 -9.07 7.36 40.17
CA VAL A 44 -9.77 6.98 38.94
C VAL A 44 -11.02 7.83 38.83
N VAL A 45 -11.13 8.60 37.75
CA VAL A 45 -12.31 9.38 37.41
C VAL A 45 -13.12 8.60 36.38
N TRP A 46 -14.30 8.14 36.74
CA TRP A 46 -15.25 7.47 35.84
C TRP A 46 -16.20 8.50 35.23
N SER A 47 -16.18 8.61 33.90
CA SER A 47 -17.18 9.36 33.13
C SER A 47 -18.20 8.42 32.51
N PHE A 48 -19.48 8.81 32.56
CA PHE A 48 -20.59 7.98 32.09
C PHE A 48 -20.98 8.37 30.67
N ALA A 49 -20.98 7.39 29.77
CA ALA A 49 -21.29 7.54 28.36
C ALA A 49 -22.35 6.53 27.93
N HIS A 50 -22.94 6.74 26.74
CA HIS A 50 -23.79 5.75 26.10
C HIS A 50 -23.03 5.01 24.99
N GLU A 51 -23.32 3.73 24.83
CA GLU A 51 -22.96 2.94 23.65
C GLU A 51 -24.25 2.55 22.93
N VAL A 52 -24.28 2.68 21.61
CA VAL A 52 -25.38 2.21 20.76
C VAL A 52 -24.81 1.26 19.71
N SER A 53 -25.16 -0.02 19.82
CA SER A 53 -24.89 -0.99 18.76
C SER A 53 -26.14 -1.11 17.88
N THR A 54 -25.98 -1.04 16.56
CA THR A 54 -27.10 -1.14 15.60
C THR A 54 -26.81 -2.20 14.55
N SER A 55 -27.80 -3.06 14.30
CA SER A 55 -27.78 -4.09 13.27
C SER A 55 -29.01 -3.98 12.37
N SER A 56 -28.93 -4.53 11.16
CA SER A 56 -30.03 -4.54 10.19
C SER A 56 -30.21 -5.94 9.63
N LEU A 57 -31.42 -6.49 9.76
CA LEU A 57 -31.77 -7.85 9.37
C LEU A 57 -32.86 -7.84 8.29
N HIS A 58 -32.85 -8.84 7.42
CA HIS A 58 -33.85 -8.97 6.35
C HIS A 58 -35.20 -9.46 6.90
N GLY A 59 -36.30 -8.81 6.49
CA GLY A 59 -37.63 -9.18 6.96
C GLY A 59 -37.85 -8.89 8.44
N ASN A 60 -38.69 -9.71 9.09
CA ASN A 60 -39.12 -9.50 10.47
C ASN A 60 -38.14 -10.12 11.48
N ALA A 61 -37.53 -9.27 12.31
CA ALA A 61 -36.78 -9.63 13.51
C ALA A 61 -37.17 -8.71 14.69
N ALA A 62 -38.45 -8.36 14.78
CA ALA A 62 -38.98 -7.43 15.78
C ALA A 62 -38.72 -7.91 17.23
N ILE A 63 -38.21 -7.01 18.07
CA ILE A 63 -37.99 -7.29 19.49
C ILE A 63 -39.31 -7.17 20.26
N ALA A 64 -39.66 -8.23 21.01
CA ALA A 64 -40.83 -8.24 21.88
C ALA A 64 -40.79 -7.06 22.87
N ASN A 65 -41.93 -6.37 23.03
CA ASN A 65 -42.10 -5.18 23.88
C ASN A 65 -41.19 -3.97 23.57
N GLY A 66 -40.39 -4.02 22.49
CA GLY A 66 -39.46 -2.97 22.07
C GLY A 66 -39.56 -2.60 20.59
N HIS A 67 -40.69 -2.88 19.94
CA HIS A 67 -40.86 -2.71 18.49
C HIS A 67 -41.77 -1.54 18.10
N PHE A 68 -41.31 -0.70 17.18
CA PHE A 68 -41.96 0.57 16.81
C PHE A 68 -42.81 0.51 15.53
N GLY A 69 -42.86 -0.61 14.82
CA GLY A 69 -43.44 -0.70 13.48
C GLY A 69 -42.59 0.07 12.49
N TYR A 70 -43.22 0.82 11.58
CA TYR A 70 -42.54 1.73 10.65
C TYR A 70 -42.31 3.15 11.21
N ARG A 71 -42.49 3.37 12.52
CA ARG A 71 -42.42 4.70 13.16
C ARG A 71 -40.99 5.09 13.52
N THR A 72 -40.20 5.41 12.49
CA THR A 72 -38.79 5.80 12.63
C THR A 72 -38.58 7.03 13.53
N GLY A 73 -39.52 7.98 13.56
CA GLY A 73 -39.46 9.13 14.46
C GLY A 73 -39.54 8.73 15.94
N ASP A 74 -40.59 8.00 16.32
CA ASP A 74 -40.80 7.48 17.68
C ASP A 74 -39.59 6.64 18.13
N TYR A 75 -39.09 5.77 17.26
CA TYR A 75 -37.89 4.95 17.49
C TYR A 75 -36.65 5.81 17.78
N GLN A 76 -36.35 6.79 16.92
CA GLN A 76 -35.20 7.68 17.11
C GLN A 76 -35.33 8.54 18.37
N ASN A 77 -36.55 8.95 18.72
CA ASN A 77 -36.82 9.70 19.95
C ASN A 77 -36.63 8.82 21.19
N HIS A 78 -37.09 7.57 21.16
CA HIS A 78 -36.89 6.60 22.23
C HIS A 78 -35.41 6.25 22.44
N VAL A 79 -34.68 5.92 21.36
CA VAL A 79 -33.22 5.67 21.42
C VAL A 79 -32.47 6.88 22.00
N ARG A 80 -32.83 8.11 21.58
CA ARG A 80 -32.23 9.34 22.14
C ARG A 80 -32.50 9.48 23.63
N HIS A 81 -33.73 9.23 24.07
CA HIS A 81 -34.10 9.26 25.49
C HIS A 81 -33.30 8.23 26.31
N LEU A 82 -33.14 6.99 25.80
CA LEU A 82 -32.29 5.98 26.44
C LEU A 82 -30.82 6.43 26.50
N CYS A 83 -30.29 7.05 25.44
CA CYS A 83 -28.93 7.61 25.45
C CYS A 83 -28.75 8.77 26.44
N GLU A 84 -29.79 9.59 26.65
CA GLU A 84 -29.80 10.65 27.66
C GLU A 84 -29.86 10.08 29.08
N GLN A 85 -30.71 9.08 29.32
CA GLN A 85 -30.75 8.34 30.60
C GLN A 85 -29.43 7.63 30.89
N ALA A 86 -28.84 6.94 29.91
CA ALA A 86 -27.58 6.22 30.01
C ALA A 86 -26.40 7.11 30.46
N VAL A 87 -26.44 8.40 30.13
CA VAL A 87 -25.46 9.40 30.56
C VAL A 87 -25.86 10.04 31.88
N ARG A 88 -27.11 10.54 32.01
CA ARG A 88 -27.50 11.45 33.10
C ARG A 88 -28.15 10.80 34.32
N ASN A 89 -28.72 9.61 34.18
CA ASN A 89 -29.34 8.93 35.32
C ASN A 89 -28.25 8.44 36.28
N ARG A 90 -28.39 8.76 37.57
CA ARG A 90 -27.48 8.31 38.64
C ARG A 90 -27.90 6.97 39.24
N ASP A 91 -29.18 6.65 39.24
CA ASP A 91 -29.74 5.50 39.96
C ASP A 91 -29.27 4.18 39.33
N ILE A 92 -29.18 4.16 37.99
CA ILE A 92 -28.62 3.03 37.21
C ILE A 92 -27.13 2.76 37.52
N ARG A 93 -26.41 3.71 38.13
CA ARG A 93 -24.97 3.61 38.45
C ARG A 93 -24.72 2.86 39.76
N GLY A 94 -25.71 2.75 40.64
CA GLY A 94 -25.58 2.12 41.96
C GLY A 94 -24.96 0.71 41.93
N PRO A 95 -25.47 -0.23 41.11
CA PRO A 95 -24.88 -1.57 40.99
C PRO A 95 -23.45 -1.60 40.43
N PHE A 96 -23.03 -0.58 39.67
CA PHE A 96 -21.64 -0.45 39.22
C PHE A 96 -20.73 0.06 40.34
N MET A 97 -21.17 1.11 41.05
CA MET A 97 -20.46 1.66 42.21
C MET A 97 -20.26 0.58 43.29
N GLN A 98 -21.31 -0.17 43.63
CA GLN A 98 -21.24 -1.26 44.61
C GLN A 98 -20.25 -2.37 44.23
N ARG A 99 -20.11 -2.71 42.93
CA ARG A 99 -19.08 -3.66 42.48
C ARG A 99 -17.67 -3.14 42.75
N ILE A 100 -17.41 -1.87 42.40
CA ILE A 100 -16.12 -1.20 42.65
C ILE A 100 -15.82 -1.16 44.15
N ASP A 101 -16.79 -0.75 44.97
CA ASP A 101 -16.64 -0.66 46.42
C ASP A 101 -16.38 -2.03 47.06
N SER A 102 -17.07 -3.08 46.60
CA SER A 102 -16.89 -4.46 47.09
C SER A 102 -15.52 -5.07 46.71
N ALA A 103 -14.96 -4.70 45.56
CA ALA A 103 -13.66 -5.17 45.10
C ALA A 103 -12.47 -4.38 45.68
N ARG A 104 -12.72 -3.22 46.31
CA ARG A 104 -11.72 -2.35 46.95
C ARG A 104 -10.46 -2.19 46.08
N SER A 105 -9.27 -2.53 46.58
CA SER A 105 -7.99 -2.52 45.84
C SER A 105 -7.98 -3.25 44.47
N ASP A 106 -8.82 -4.27 44.25
CA ASP A 106 -8.85 -5.02 42.97
C ASP A 106 -9.60 -4.26 41.86
N SER A 107 -10.56 -3.39 42.23
CA SER A 107 -11.29 -2.54 41.29
C SER A 107 -10.38 -1.61 40.47
N LEU A 108 -9.19 -1.31 40.98
CA LEU A 108 -8.18 -0.51 40.29
C LEU A 108 -7.77 -1.15 38.95
N ARG A 109 -7.73 -2.49 38.85
CA ARG A 109 -7.41 -3.19 37.59
C ARG A 109 -8.48 -3.01 36.52
N TRP A 110 -9.75 -2.82 36.90
CA TRP A 110 -10.84 -2.59 35.96
C TRP A 110 -10.76 -1.20 35.30
N SER A 111 -10.01 -0.27 35.91
CA SER A 111 -9.79 1.08 35.35
C SER A 111 -8.82 1.16 34.16
N SER A 112 -8.33 0.02 33.65
CA SER A 112 -7.65 -0.07 32.36
C SER A 112 -8.61 -0.08 31.16
N THR A 113 -9.90 -0.34 31.38
CA THR A 113 -10.90 -0.60 30.32
C THR A 113 -12.27 0.00 30.66
N THR A 114 -13.02 0.40 29.62
CA THR A 114 -14.40 0.87 29.77
C THR A 114 -15.30 -0.25 30.30
N GLN A 115 -16.07 0.03 31.35
CA GLN A 115 -16.88 -0.96 32.07
C GLN A 115 -18.38 -0.82 31.76
N PRO A 116 -19.13 -1.94 31.67
CA PRO A 116 -20.58 -1.90 31.53
C PRO A 116 -21.24 -1.45 32.85
N VAL A 117 -22.17 -0.50 32.76
CA VAL A 117 -22.94 0.01 33.91
C VAL A 117 -24.35 -0.55 33.90
N HIS A 118 -25.07 -0.37 32.79
CA HIS A 118 -26.47 -0.79 32.61
C HIS A 118 -26.76 -1.10 31.14
N ASP A 119 -27.64 -2.06 30.87
CA ASP A 119 -28.12 -2.40 29.52
C ASP A 119 -29.64 -2.12 29.48
N PHE A 120 -30.07 -1.19 28.63
CA PHE A 120 -31.48 -0.83 28.49
C PHE A 120 -32.26 -1.81 27.60
N GLY A 121 -31.59 -2.86 27.10
CA GLY A 121 -32.16 -3.83 26.18
C GLY A 121 -32.13 -3.34 24.73
N SER A 122 -32.83 -4.08 23.88
CA SER A 122 -32.88 -3.83 22.44
C SER A 122 -34.24 -3.29 22.03
N CYS A 123 -34.24 -2.31 21.14
CA CYS A 123 -35.43 -1.82 20.46
C CYS A 123 -35.30 -2.03 18.95
N SER A 124 -36.42 -2.00 18.22
CA SER A 124 -36.43 -2.29 16.77
C SER A 124 -37.46 -1.50 15.98
N VAL A 125 -37.17 -1.27 14.70
CA VAL A 125 -38.04 -0.57 13.74
C VAL A 125 -37.95 -1.22 12.36
N PHE A 126 -39.05 -1.23 11.61
CA PHE A 126 -39.05 -1.65 10.22
C PHE A 126 -38.67 -0.48 9.30
N ARG A 127 -37.73 -0.74 8.38
CA ARG A 127 -37.34 0.18 7.31
C ARG A 127 -37.66 -0.45 5.95
N GLN A 128 -38.47 0.24 5.16
CA GLN A 128 -38.89 -0.21 3.84
C GLN A 128 -37.68 -0.35 2.88
N CYS A 129 -37.67 -1.39 2.05
CA CYS A 129 -36.60 -1.60 1.06
C CYS A 129 -36.83 -0.72 -0.18
N THR A 130 -36.09 0.39 -0.27
CA THR A 130 -36.16 1.36 -1.37
C THR A 130 -36.03 0.71 -2.77
N PRO A 131 -35.08 -0.21 -3.02
CA PRO A 131 -34.96 -0.91 -4.32
C PRO A 131 -36.21 -1.66 -4.83
N CYS A 132 -37.21 -1.94 -3.99
CA CYS A 132 -38.46 -2.58 -4.40
C CYS A 132 -39.73 -1.86 -3.91
N GLY A 133 -39.60 -0.64 -3.38
CA GLY A 133 -40.73 0.12 -2.82
C GLY A 133 -41.53 -0.65 -1.76
N GLY A 134 -40.89 -1.49 -0.95
CA GLY A 134 -41.59 -2.33 0.04
C GLY A 134 -42.17 -3.65 -0.48
N SER A 135 -42.29 -3.85 -1.80
CA SER A 135 -43.06 -4.98 -2.38
C SER A 135 -42.35 -6.34 -2.38
N GLY A 136 -41.12 -6.43 -1.89
CA GLY A 136 -40.29 -7.65 -1.93
C GLY A 136 -39.83 -8.08 -3.33
N ARG A 137 -40.33 -7.44 -4.41
CA ARG A 137 -40.06 -7.84 -5.79
C ARG A 137 -39.63 -6.66 -6.65
N VAL A 138 -38.74 -6.91 -7.60
CA VAL A 138 -38.26 -5.93 -8.59
C VAL A 138 -38.67 -6.35 -10.00
N SER A 139 -38.76 -5.40 -10.93
CA SER A 139 -38.99 -5.71 -12.35
C SER A 139 -37.85 -6.58 -12.88
N CYS A 140 -38.17 -7.66 -13.58
CA CYS A 140 -37.17 -8.54 -14.19
C CYS A 140 -36.43 -7.79 -15.31
N GLY A 141 -35.18 -7.44 -15.06
CA GLY A 141 -34.33 -6.74 -16.05
C GLY A 141 -34.11 -7.54 -17.33
N GLY A 142 -34.27 -8.87 -17.30
CA GLY A 142 -34.21 -9.71 -18.49
C GLY A 142 -35.33 -9.44 -19.50
N CYS A 143 -36.50 -8.96 -19.06
CA CYS A 143 -37.66 -8.67 -19.91
C CYS A 143 -38.31 -7.31 -19.63
N SER A 144 -37.58 -6.38 -19.00
CA SER A 144 -38.07 -5.04 -18.61
C SER A 144 -39.43 -5.04 -17.89
N GLY A 145 -39.72 -6.08 -17.10
CA GLY A 145 -41.01 -6.24 -16.42
C GLY A 145 -42.13 -6.95 -17.22
N HIS A 146 -41.99 -7.14 -18.54
CA HIS A 146 -43.08 -7.62 -19.42
C HIS A 146 -43.37 -9.13 -19.38
N GLY A 147 -42.67 -9.92 -18.56
CA GLY A 147 -42.83 -11.39 -18.46
C GLY A 147 -42.39 -12.21 -19.70
N ARG A 148 -42.25 -11.60 -20.88
CA ARG A 148 -41.84 -12.25 -22.13
C ARG A 148 -40.63 -11.56 -22.76
N ARG A 149 -39.75 -12.35 -23.40
CA ARG A 149 -38.63 -11.85 -24.23
C ARG A 149 -38.97 -12.03 -25.72
N THR A 150 -38.31 -11.26 -26.59
CA THR A 150 -38.32 -11.51 -28.04
C THR A 150 -37.81 -12.93 -28.34
N CYS A 151 -38.47 -13.68 -29.22
CA CYS A 151 -38.00 -15.00 -29.63
C CYS A 151 -36.74 -14.86 -30.49
N SER A 152 -35.63 -15.42 -30.03
CA SER A 152 -34.35 -15.44 -30.75
C SER A 152 -34.47 -16.18 -32.09
N GLY A 153 -35.14 -17.34 -32.11
CA GLY A 153 -35.31 -18.18 -33.31
C GLY A 153 -36.13 -17.57 -34.45
N CYS A 154 -36.70 -16.37 -34.30
CA CYS A 154 -37.34 -15.63 -35.40
C CYS A 154 -37.16 -14.10 -35.31
N GLY A 155 -36.23 -13.61 -34.48
CA GLY A 155 -36.00 -12.17 -34.27
C GLY A 155 -37.23 -11.36 -33.79
N GLY A 156 -38.26 -12.02 -33.27
CA GLY A 156 -39.53 -11.38 -32.89
C GLY A 156 -40.69 -11.47 -33.90
N SER A 157 -40.43 -11.86 -35.15
CA SER A 157 -41.41 -11.81 -36.27
C SER A 157 -42.54 -12.87 -36.22
N GLY A 158 -42.48 -13.81 -35.27
CA GLY A 158 -43.37 -14.97 -35.19
C GLY A 158 -43.07 -16.10 -36.19
N SER A 159 -42.16 -15.91 -37.14
CA SER A 159 -42.05 -16.79 -38.31
C SER A 159 -40.66 -16.78 -38.93
N HIS A 160 -40.31 -17.81 -39.70
CA HIS A 160 -39.18 -17.75 -40.62
C HIS A 160 -39.63 -18.10 -42.04
N ASN A 161 -38.92 -17.57 -43.04
CA ASN A 161 -39.14 -17.96 -44.42
C ASN A 161 -38.32 -19.21 -44.70
N GLN A 162 -38.98 -20.29 -45.13
CA GLN A 162 -38.31 -21.50 -45.60
C GLN A 162 -38.44 -21.55 -47.12
N VAL A 163 -37.31 -21.70 -47.82
CA VAL A 163 -37.32 -22.07 -49.24
C VAL A 163 -37.82 -23.51 -49.31
N VAL A 164 -38.94 -23.74 -49.99
CA VAL A 164 -39.47 -25.08 -50.26
C VAL A 164 -39.58 -25.29 -51.76
N THR A 165 -39.00 -26.38 -52.24
CA THR A 165 -39.12 -26.82 -53.62
C THR A 165 -40.55 -27.29 -53.86
N ARG A 166 -41.22 -26.72 -54.87
CA ARG A 166 -42.55 -27.16 -55.32
C ARG A 166 -42.47 -27.52 -56.80
N THR A 167 -42.92 -28.71 -57.14
CA THR A 167 -43.27 -29.05 -58.52
C THR A 167 -44.66 -28.54 -58.83
N ARG A 168 -44.85 -27.97 -60.03
CA ARG A 168 -46.18 -27.83 -60.65
C ARG A 168 -46.14 -28.37 -62.07
N TRP A 169 -47.25 -28.93 -62.52
CA TRP A 169 -47.44 -29.21 -63.94
C TRP A 169 -47.75 -27.89 -64.67
N ASN A 170 -47.03 -27.58 -65.75
CA ASN A 170 -47.22 -26.36 -66.53
C ASN A 170 -47.97 -26.60 -67.87
N GLY A 171 -48.44 -27.82 -68.11
CA GLY A 171 -49.09 -28.23 -69.36
C GLY A 171 -48.19 -28.99 -70.34
N ARG A 172 -46.85 -29.01 -70.14
CA ARG A 172 -45.91 -29.80 -70.95
C ARG A 172 -44.93 -30.64 -70.12
N ASN A 173 -44.48 -30.13 -68.98
CA ASN A 173 -43.57 -30.85 -68.08
C ASN A 173 -43.78 -30.48 -66.60
N ASN A 174 -43.15 -31.27 -65.72
CA ASN A 174 -43.10 -30.99 -64.28
C ASN A 174 -42.05 -29.92 -63.99
N GLU A 175 -42.49 -28.70 -63.78
CA GLU A 175 -41.66 -27.54 -63.51
C GLU A 175 -41.35 -27.46 -62.02
N THR A 176 -40.07 -27.55 -61.66
CA THR A 176 -39.59 -27.58 -60.28
C THR A 176 -39.07 -26.20 -59.89
N TYR A 177 -39.77 -25.49 -59.01
CA TYR A 177 -39.41 -24.11 -58.62
C TYR A 177 -39.27 -23.96 -57.09
N SER A 178 -38.40 -23.05 -56.67
CA SER A 178 -38.16 -22.71 -55.27
C SER A 178 -39.14 -21.61 -54.83
N ALA A 179 -39.99 -21.92 -53.85
CA ALA A 179 -40.96 -20.98 -53.29
C ALA A 179 -40.60 -20.62 -51.84
N ASN A 180 -40.56 -19.33 -51.52
CA ASN A 180 -40.43 -18.86 -50.13
C ASN A 180 -41.78 -19.00 -49.42
N VAL A 181 -41.89 -19.96 -48.49
CA VAL A 181 -43.08 -20.13 -47.65
C VAL A 181 -42.78 -19.69 -46.23
N ARG A 182 -43.57 -18.74 -45.73
CA ARG A 182 -43.52 -18.25 -44.36
C ARG A 182 -44.08 -19.32 -43.41
N ARG A 183 -43.24 -19.92 -42.57
CA ARG A 183 -43.65 -20.89 -41.54
C ARG A 183 -43.64 -20.26 -40.16
N SER A 184 -44.63 -20.59 -39.34
CA SER A 184 -44.70 -20.19 -37.93
C SER A 184 -43.48 -20.72 -37.17
N CYS A 185 -42.87 -19.88 -36.32
CA CYS A 185 -41.73 -20.26 -35.51
C CYS A 185 -42.19 -21.20 -34.38
N SER A 186 -41.79 -22.47 -34.45
CA SER A 186 -42.11 -23.51 -33.46
C SER A 186 -41.66 -23.10 -32.06
N SER A 187 -40.47 -22.52 -31.92
CA SER A 187 -39.88 -22.05 -30.65
C SER A 187 -40.69 -20.98 -29.91
N CYS A 188 -41.73 -20.39 -30.53
CA CYS A 188 -42.65 -19.46 -29.88
C CYS A 188 -44.13 -19.66 -30.28
N GLY A 189 -44.48 -20.81 -30.89
CA GLY A 189 -45.85 -21.09 -31.34
C GLY A 189 -46.43 -20.04 -32.29
N GLY A 190 -45.60 -19.37 -33.09
CA GLY A 190 -46.01 -18.27 -33.97
C GLY A 190 -46.12 -16.87 -33.33
N CYS A 191 -46.12 -16.72 -31.99
CA CYS A 191 -46.42 -15.43 -31.35
C CYS A 191 -45.24 -14.45 -31.22
N GLY A 192 -44.07 -14.79 -31.74
CA GLY A 192 -42.88 -13.93 -31.80
C GLY A 192 -42.16 -13.66 -30.47
N ARG A 193 -42.78 -14.00 -29.34
CA ARG A 193 -42.22 -13.81 -27.99
C ARG A 193 -42.22 -15.13 -27.21
N VAL A 194 -41.21 -15.33 -26.39
CA VAL A 194 -41.08 -16.49 -25.48
C VAL A 194 -41.24 -16.07 -24.03
N VAL A 195 -41.72 -16.99 -23.18
CA VAL A 195 -41.81 -16.76 -21.73
C VAL A 195 -40.40 -16.46 -21.19
N CYS A 196 -40.27 -15.41 -20.36
CA CYS A 196 -38.98 -15.07 -19.76
C CYS A 196 -38.65 -16.07 -18.65
N THR A 197 -37.79 -17.04 -18.97
CA THR A 197 -37.28 -18.06 -18.05
C THR A 197 -36.75 -17.46 -16.74
N GLY A 198 -36.00 -16.36 -16.84
CA GLY A 198 -35.43 -15.64 -15.69
C GLY A 198 -36.44 -15.03 -14.69
N CYS A 199 -37.75 -15.03 -14.98
CA CYS A 199 -38.80 -14.69 -14.01
C CYS A 199 -40.01 -15.63 -14.05
N GLY A 200 -39.89 -16.81 -14.68
CA GLY A 200 -41.01 -17.76 -14.85
C GLY A 200 -42.23 -17.16 -15.56
N GLY A 201 -42.03 -16.15 -16.41
CA GLY A 201 -43.15 -15.42 -17.06
C GLY A 201 -43.80 -14.32 -16.22
N SER A 202 -43.54 -14.22 -14.91
CA SER A 202 -44.22 -13.29 -14.00
C SER A 202 -43.85 -11.81 -14.16
N GLY A 203 -42.80 -11.51 -14.95
CA GLY A 203 -42.26 -10.17 -15.12
C GLY A 203 -41.50 -9.62 -13.90
N LYS A 204 -41.56 -10.27 -12.74
CA LYS A 204 -40.94 -9.83 -11.49
C LYS A 204 -39.91 -10.85 -10.98
N GLN A 205 -38.91 -10.36 -10.27
CA GLN A 205 -37.90 -11.17 -9.57
C GLN A 205 -37.89 -10.83 -8.09
N THR A 206 -37.43 -11.76 -7.24
CA THR A 206 -37.22 -11.49 -5.82
C THR A 206 -36.20 -10.36 -5.64
N CYS A 207 -36.50 -9.38 -4.79
CA CYS A 207 -35.60 -8.27 -4.53
C CYS A 207 -34.41 -8.78 -3.70
N ARG A 208 -33.25 -8.97 -4.35
CA ARG A 208 -32.01 -9.43 -3.70
C ARG A 208 -31.58 -8.54 -2.53
N ALA A 209 -31.88 -7.24 -2.58
CA ALA A 209 -31.49 -6.28 -1.55
C ALA A 209 -32.23 -6.47 -0.21
N CYS A 210 -33.40 -7.11 -0.20
CA CYS A 210 -34.13 -7.47 1.02
C CYS A 210 -34.50 -8.97 1.10
N SER A 211 -33.78 -9.81 0.36
CA SER A 211 -34.04 -11.26 0.22
C SER A 211 -35.51 -11.64 -0.08
N GLY A 212 -36.26 -10.74 -0.72
CA GLY A 212 -37.69 -10.94 -1.02
C GLY A 212 -38.68 -10.45 0.04
N HIS A 213 -38.24 -10.02 1.23
CA HIS A 213 -39.14 -9.64 2.33
C HIS A 213 -39.78 -8.25 2.19
N GLY A 214 -39.20 -7.36 1.38
CA GLY A 214 -39.70 -6.01 1.15
C GLY A 214 -39.27 -4.96 2.18
N PHE A 215 -38.82 -5.37 3.36
CA PHE A 215 -38.33 -4.48 4.42
C PHE A 215 -37.14 -5.11 5.16
N PHE A 216 -36.49 -4.28 5.97
CA PHE A 216 -35.49 -4.67 6.96
C PHE A 216 -36.06 -4.40 8.36
N THR A 217 -35.64 -5.18 9.35
CA THR A 217 -35.72 -4.77 10.76
C THR A 217 -34.37 -4.19 11.16
N ASP A 218 -34.34 -2.91 11.50
CA ASP A 218 -33.21 -2.30 12.17
C ASP A 218 -33.39 -2.50 13.69
N ILE A 219 -32.34 -2.95 14.37
CA ILE A 219 -32.34 -3.25 15.82
C ILE A 219 -31.18 -2.49 16.45
N SER A 220 -31.48 -1.64 17.45
CA SER A 220 -30.47 -0.95 18.26
C SER A 220 -30.56 -1.40 19.72
N ASN A 221 -29.41 -1.73 20.31
CA ASN A 221 -29.23 -1.94 21.75
C ASN A 221 -28.50 -0.73 22.34
N VAL A 222 -28.98 -0.23 23.48
CA VAL A 222 -28.45 0.97 24.15
C VAL A 222 -27.90 0.59 25.53
N ARG A 223 -26.67 1.00 25.82
CA ARG A 223 -25.98 0.70 27.09
C ARG A 223 -25.43 1.97 27.73
N SER A 224 -25.44 2.00 29.06
CA SER A 224 -24.61 2.91 29.86
C SER A 224 -23.25 2.24 30.13
N VAL A 225 -22.17 2.97 29.89
CA VAL A 225 -20.80 2.51 30.09
C VAL A 225 -19.98 3.57 30.84
N ALA A 226 -19.09 3.12 31.73
CA ALA A 226 -18.20 3.96 32.51
C ALA A 226 -16.79 3.92 31.92
N THR A 227 -16.29 5.06 31.45
CA THR A 227 -14.93 5.18 30.92
C THR A 227 -14.00 5.70 32.03
N PRO A 228 -12.91 4.98 32.37
CA PRO A 228 -11.99 5.40 33.41
C PRO A 228 -10.95 6.40 32.91
N TRP A 229 -10.52 7.30 33.79
CA TRP A 229 -9.32 8.12 33.63
C TRP A 229 -8.45 8.04 34.88
N TRP A 230 -7.25 7.48 34.73
CA TRP A 230 -6.23 7.36 35.78
C TRP A 230 -5.49 8.68 35.97
N HIS A 231 -5.48 9.18 37.21
CA HIS A 231 -4.77 10.40 37.59
C HIS A 231 -3.95 10.19 38.86
N VAL A 232 -2.66 10.54 38.79
CA VAL A 232 -1.75 10.54 39.95
C VAL A 232 -1.32 12.00 40.21
N PRO A 233 -1.67 12.58 41.38
CA PRO A 233 -1.22 13.93 41.77
C PRO A 233 0.29 13.94 42.03
N PRO A 234 0.92 15.11 42.23
CA PRO A 234 2.22 15.17 42.88
C PRO A 234 2.15 14.58 44.31
N HIS A 235 3.22 13.94 44.75
CA HIS A 235 3.41 13.49 46.14
C HIS A 235 4.58 14.24 46.77
N SER A 236 4.57 14.36 48.09
CA SER A 236 5.67 14.91 48.90
C SER A 236 6.38 13.78 49.64
N GLY A 237 7.71 13.72 49.53
CA GLY A 237 8.55 12.71 50.18
C GLY A 237 9.71 12.28 49.28
N LEU A 238 10.57 11.40 49.79
CA LEU A 238 11.75 10.85 49.11
C LEU A 238 11.41 10.32 47.70
N ALA A 239 12.20 10.75 46.71
CA ALA A 239 12.06 10.40 45.29
C ALA A 239 10.62 10.51 44.71
N SER A 240 9.76 11.38 45.26
CA SER A 240 8.33 11.40 44.92
C SER A 240 8.03 11.65 43.45
N GLU A 241 8.79 12.53 42.77
CA GLU A 241 8.66 12.75 41.32
C GLU A 241 8.92 11.48 40.50
N ALA A 242 9.88 10.65 40.93
CA ALA A 242 10.20 9.37 40.30
C ALA A 242 9.08 8.35 40.54
N LEU A 243 8.50 8.31 41.75
CA LEU A 243 7.36 7.46 42.07
C LEU A 243 6.12 7.85 41.26
N VAL A 244 5.74 9.14 41.25
CA VAL A 244 4.64 9.68 40.45
C VAL A 244 4.85 9.37 38.96
N SER A 245 6.08 9.51 38.46
CA SER A 245 6.44 9.16 37.08
C SER A 245 6.37 7.65 36.81
N ALA A 246 6.76 6.80 37.75
CA ALA A 246 6.63 5.35 37.63
C ALA A 246 5.15 4.90 37.61
N LEU A 247 4.32 5.44 38.51
CA LEU A 247 2.87 5.19 38.57
C LEU A 247 2.13 5.68 37.31
N LYS A 248 2.53 6.82 36.74
CA LYS A 248 2.00 7.32 35.47
C LYS A 248 2.42 6.44 34.28
N ARG A 249 3.66 5.96 34.25
CA ARG A 249 4.18 5.07 33.18
C ARG A 249 3.61 3.64 33.24
N ARG A 250 3.34 3.11 34.45
CA ARG A 250 2.75 1.78 34.66
C ARG A 250 1.24 1.73 34.45
N GLY A 251 0.54 2.84 34.71
CA GLY A 251 -0.91 2.88 34.68
C GLY A 251 -1.55 2.13 35.87
N ALA A 252 -2.87 2.26 36.02
CA ALA A 252 -3.61 1.75 37.18
C ALA A 252 -3.48 0.22 37.38
N GLU A 253 -3.45 -0.56 36.30
CA GLU A 253 -3.43 -2.04 36.34
C GLU A 253 -2.23 -2.62 37.12
N THR A 254 -1.05 -2.01 36.97
CA THR A 254 0.22 -2.44 37.60
C THR A 254 0.76 -1.42 38.61
N ALA A 255 -0.03 -0.40 38.97
CA ALA A 255 0.31 0.55 40.03
C ALA A 255 0.45 -0.13 41.40
N ARG A 256 -0.34 -1.18 41.65
CA ARG A 256 -0.30 -1.98 42.88
C ARG A 256 0.98 -2.81 43.08
N ASP A 257 1.79 -2.98 42.03
CA ASP A 257 3.10 -3.61 42.13
C ASP A 257 4.13 -2.70 42.82
N LEU A 258 3.95 -1.38 42.73
CA LEU A 258 4.84 -0.37 43.33
C LEU A 258 4.39 0.03 44.74
N VAL A 259 3.08 0.24 44.92
CA VAL A 259 2.47 0.73 46.17
C VAL A 259 1.18 -0.06 46.42
N PRO A 260 0.96 -0.64 47.61
CA PRO A 260 -0.26 -1.38 47.95
C PRO A 260 -1.45 -0.43 48.15
N PHE A 261 -1.97 0.11 47.05
CA PHE A 261 -3.17 0.95 47.03
C PHE A 261 -4.42 0.16 47.43
N ASP A 262 -5.18 0.68 48.40
CA ASP A 262 -6.55 0.27 48.68
C ASP A 262 -7.54 1.43 48.50
N LEU A 263 -8.83 1.09 48.41
CA LEU A 263 -9.93 2.03 48.25
C LEU A 263 -10.11 2.89 49.52
N ALA A 264 -10.00 4.21 49.37
CA ALA A 264 -10.02 5.15 50.51
C ALA A 264 -11.31 5.98 50.61
N SER A 265 -11.89 6.39 49.48
CA SER A 265 -13.16 7.14 49.43
C SER A 265 -13.67 7.31 48.01
N THR A 266 -14.99 7.39 47.81
CA THR A 266 -15.61 7.72 46.52
C THR A 266 -16.48 8.97 46.64
N ALA A 267 -16.54 9.78 45.58
CA ALA A 267 -17.30 11.04 45.56
C ALA A 267 -17.65 11.48 44.13
N TYR A 268 -18.74 12.22 43.96
CA TYR A 268 -19.03 12.91 42.69
C TYR A 268 -18.29 14.25 42.62
N ASN A 269 -17.73 14.60 41.46
CA ASN A 269 -17.17 15.93 41.23
C ASN A 269 -18.19 16.89 40.61
N LYS A 270 -17.80 18.17 40.46
CA LYS A 270 -18.66 19.25 39.91
C LYS A 270 -19.17 18.99 38.49
N ASN A 271 -18.58 18.04 37.76
CA ASN A 271 -18.90 17.71 36.37
C ASN A 271 -19.68 16.39 36.25
N ASP A 272 -20.28 15.89 37.34
CA ASP A 272 -21.02 14.62 37.46
C ASP A 272 -20.22 13.33 37.19
N ASN A 273 -18.90 13.44 37.01
CA ASN A 273 -18.03 12.26 36.97
C ASN A 273 -17.84 11.71 38.40
N TRP A 274 -17.81 10.38 38.52
CA TRP A 274 -17.59 9.71 39.80
C TRP A 274 -16.11 9.46 40.02
N VAL A 275 -15.57 9.96 41.12
CA VAL A 275 -14.14 9.94 41.46
C VAL A 275 -13.89 8.95 42.58
N VAL A 276 -13.05 7.96 42.31
CA VAL A 276 -12.59 6.95 43.25
C VAL A 276 -11.16 7.30 43.67
N ARG A 277 -10.95 7.56 44.96
CA ARG A 277 -9.62 7.81 45.55
C ARG A 277 -9.08 6.52 46.15
N TYR A 278 -7.86 6.18 45.77
CA TYR A 278 -7.06 5.11 46.35
C TYR A 278 -5.88 5.70 47.13
N THR A 279 -5.47 5.03 48.19
CA THR A 279 -4.29 5.41 48.99
C THR A 279 -3.51 4.18 49.41
N GLY A 280 -2.19 4.31 49.53
CA GLY A 280 -1.31 3.26 50.04
C GLY A 280 0.00 3.86 50.56
N ILE A 281 0.66 3.16 51.48
CA ILE A 281 1.96 3.57 51.99
C ILE A 281 3.03 3.22 50.94
N ALA A 282 3.82 4.21 50.54
CA ALA A 282 4.97 4.03 49.68
C ALA A 282 6.24 3.91 50.53
N ASP A 283 6.75 2.70 50.65
CA ASP A 283 8.05 2.42 51.28
C ASP A 283 9.16 2.74 50.28
N VAL A 284 9.76 3.93 50.36
CA VAL A 284 10.82 4.36 49.43
C VAL A 284 12.19 4.22 50.08
N VAL A 285 13.13 3.66 49.33
CA VAL A 285 14.58 3.71 49.62
C VAL A 285 15.30 4.40 48.48
N GLU A 286 16.17 5.35 48.79
CA GLU A 286 17.14 5.93 47.86
C GLU A 286 18.55 5.60 48.32
N LEU A 287 19.28 4.87 47.48
CA LEU A 287 20.62 4.38 47.71
C LEU A 287 21.61 5.17 46.86
N GLY A 288 22.61 5.77 47.50
CA GLY A 288 23.83 6.23 46.85
C GLY A 288 24.78 5.06 46.62
N LEU A 289 25.35 4.97 45.43
CA LEU A 289 26.28 3.91 45.03
C LEU A 289 27.36 4.43 44.09
N ASP A 290 28.60 4.07 44.37
CA ASP A 290 29.69 4.16 43.39
C ASP A 290 29.70 2.89 42.54
N VAL A 291 29.60 3.04 41.21
CA VAL A 291 29.81 1.96 40.24
C VAL A 291 31.07 2.28 39.47
N ALA A 292 32.09 1.41 39.57
CA ALA A 292 33.39 1.64 38.93
C ALA A 292 33.95 3.06 39.19
N LYS A 293 33.86 3.50 40.46
CA LYS A 293 34.28 4.84 40.95
C LYS A 293 33.49 6.03 40.38
N THR A 294 32.27 5.81 39.89
CA THR A 294 31.36 6.89 39.45
C THR A 294 30.10 6.89 40.31
N PRO A 295 29.73 8.03 40.95
CA PRO A 295 28.61 8.09 41.88
C PRO A 295 27.26 8.16 41.16
N TYR A 296 26.32 7.37 41.65
CA TYR A 296 24.94 7.30 41.21
C TYR A 296 23.97 7.29 42.40
N ALA A 297 22.73 7.72 42.16
CA ALA A 297 21.65 7.66 43.13
C ALA A 297 20.46 6.91 42.52
N VAL A 298 20.08 5.79 43.14
CA VAL A 298 19.02 4.87 42.68
C VAL A 298 17.94 4.82 43.75
N ALA A 299 16.71 5.15 43.37
CA ALA A 299 15.54 5.02 44.26
C ALA A 299 14.65 3.86 43.81
N ALA A 300 14.14 3.12 44.79
CA ALA A 300 13.24 1.99 44.64
C ALA A 300 12.08 2.07 45.64
N VAL A 301 10.99 1.35 45.36
CA VAL A 301 9.76 1.40 46.17
C VAL A 301 9.15 0.03 46.44
N GLY A 302 8.49 -0.09 47.59
CA GLY A 302 7.59 -1.19 47.96
C GLY A 302 8.33 -2.46 48.41
N ALA A 303 7.55 -3.46 48.85
CA ALA A 303 8.08 -4.71 49.41
C ALA A 303 8.93 -5.55 48.43
N ALA A 304 8.75 -5.36 47.12
CA ALA A 304 9.57 -5.98 46.07
C ALA A 304 10.80 -5.13 45.67
N VAL A 305 11.01 -3.96 46.30
CA VAL A 305 12.14 -3.05 46.12
C VAL A 305 12.37 -2.71 44.64
N ILE A 306 11.30 -2.28 43.96
CA ILE A 306 11.29 -2.05 42.51
C ILE A 306 11.90 -0.68 42.17
N PRO A 307 12.94 -0.59 41.32
CA PRO A 307 13.53 0.69 40.92
C PRO A 307 12.52 1.64 40.25
N ILE A 308 12.52 2.90 40.68
CA ILE A 308 11.71 4.00 40.15
C ILE A 308 12.57 5.13 39.56
N LYS A 309 13.78 5.33 40.09
CA LYS A 309 14.82 6.27 39.61
C LYS A 309 16.01 5.46 39.12
N THR A 310 16.10 5.27 37.80
CA THR A 310 17.09 4.42 37.13
C THR A 310 18.03 5.27 36.28
N PRO A 311 19.17 5.73 36.82
CA PRO A 311 20.18 6.44 36.03
C PRO A 311 20.79 5.54 34.94
N PRO A 312 21.30 6.11 33.83
CA PRO A 312 21.84 5.35 32.69
C PRO A 312 23.24 4.79 32.97
N ILE A 313 23.34 3.87 33.94
CA ILE A 313 24.60 3.24 34.36
C ILE A 313 25.20 2.42 33.22
N PHE A 314 24.39 1.70 32.45
CA PHE A 314 24.87 0.90 31.31
C PHE A 314 25.47 1.75 30.17
N ASP A 315 25.12 3.04 30.04
CA ASP A 315 25.76 3.94 29.06
C ASP A 315 27.23 4.23 29.42
N GLN A 316 27.61 4.10 30.71
CA GLN A 316 29.01 4.07 31.12
C GLN A 316 29.62 2.68 30.93
N LEU A 317 28.95 1.62 31.40
CA LEU A 317 29.52 0.27 31.41
C LEU A 317 29.77 -0.28 30.00
N LEU A 318 28.95 0.15 29.03
CA LEU A 318 28.96 -0.30 27.64
C LEU A 318 29.50 0.79 26.70
N ARG A 319 30.28 1.74 27.23
CA ARG A 319 30.76 2.93 26.51
C ARG A 319 31.58 2.56 25.26
N ASP A 320 32.37 1.50 25.34
CA ASP A 320 33.24 1.11 24.24
C ASP A 320 32.50 0.26 23.20
N GLU A 321 31.54 -0.57 23.62
CA GLU A 321 30.56 -1.22 22.75
C GLU A 321 29.70 -0.20 22.00
N LEU A 322 29.29 0.90 22.66
CA LEU A 322 28.56 2.00 22.04
C LEU A 322 29.41 2.72 20.98
N LYS A 323 30.70 2.95 21.24
CA LYS A 323 31.64 3.49 20.23
C LYS A 323 31.82 2.54 19.05
N ASP A 324 32.09 1.25 19.29
CA ASP A 324 32.27 0.24 18.25
C ASP A 324 31.00 0.16 17.37
N VAL A 325 29.82 0.17 17.99
CA VAL A 325 28.53 0.17 17.30
C VAL A 325 28.28 1.46 16.50
N ALA A 326 28.56 2.64 17.07
CA ALA A 326 28.39 3.93 16.40
C ALA A 326 29.32 4.09 15.20
N ALA A 327 30.59 3.68 15.32
CA ALA A 327 31.56 3.71 14.22
C ALA A 327 31.12 2.81 13.05
N ILE A 328 30.49 1.67 13.35
CA ILE A 328 29.94 0.75 12.33
C ILE A 328 28.72 1.35 11.63
N LEU A 329 27.85 2.06 12.34
CA LEU A 329 26.71 2.80 11.75
C LEU A 329 27.14 4.00 10.90
N GLY A 330 28.21 4.69 11.31
CA GLY A 330 28.80 5.79 10.53
C GLY A 330 29.59 5.34 9.30
N SER A 331 30.06 4.09 9.25
CA SER A 331 30.81 3.58 8.11
C SER A 331 29.93 3.44 6.85
N GLY A 332 30.33 4.15 5.78
CA GLY A 332 29.54 4.34 4.57
C GLY A 332 29.40 3.12 3.64
N LYS A 333 29.04 3.38 2.38
CA LYS A 333 28.69 2.34 1.38
C LYS A 333 29.79 1.31 1.13
N ASP A 334 31.04 1.64 1.43
CA ASP A 334 32.25 0.89 1.06
C ASP A 334 32.52 -0.33 1.96
N GLY A 335 31.96 -0.37 3.18
CA GLY A 335 32.10 -1.51 4.11
C GLY A 335 31.48 -2.82 3.62
N ARG A 336 30.81 -2.81 2.47
CA ARG A 336 29.87 -3.85 1.98
C ARG A 336 30.43 -5.27 1.94
N GLY A 337 31.73 -5.44 1.69
CA GLY A 337 32.40 -6.75 1.69
C GLY A 337 32.59 -7.36 3.09
N ASN A 338 32.80 -6.55 4.13
CA ASN A 338 33.12 -7.03 5.48
C ASN A 338 31.90 -7.20 6.39
N ILE A 339 30.71 -6.70 6.01
CA ILE A 339 29.48 -6.72 6.84
C ILE A 339 29.19 -8.09 7.51
N ARG A 340 29.43 -9.21 6.82
CA ARG A 340 29.17 -10.56 7.40
C ARG A 340 30.22 -11.00 8.43
N ARG A 341 31.47 -10.54 8.30
CA ARG A 341 32.53 -10.76 9.32
C ARG A 341 32.30 -9.85 10.52
N GLN A 342 32.00 -8.59 10.26
CA GLN A 342 31.67 -7.55 11.24
C GLN A 342 30.46 -7.96 12.11
N ALA A 343 29.37 -8.44 11.50
CA ALA A 343 28.22 -8.97 12.23
C ALA A 343 28.56 -10.22 13.07
N LYS A 344 29.50 -11.08 12.64
CA LYS A 344 29.98 -12.19 13.48
C LYS A 344 30.79 -11.70 14.69
N ARG A 345 31.66 -10.69 14.52
CA ARG A 345 32.42 -10.07 15.63
C ARG A 345 31.46 -9.43 16.64
N LEU A 346 30.52 -8.61 16.18
CA LEU A 346 29.49 -8.01 17.04
C LEU A 346 28.65 -9.06 17.77
N PHE A 347 28.23 -10.14 17.08
CA PHE A 347 27.47 -11.23 17.71
C PHE A 347 28.25 -11.94 18.82
N ALA A 348 29.59 -12.02 18.74
CA ALA A 348 30.43 -12.53 19.82
C ALA A 348 30.55 -11.53 20.99
N ILE A 349 30.81 -10.24 20.70
CA ILE A 349 30.88 -9.17 21.71
C ILE A 349 29.58 -9.08 22.51
N PHE A 350 28.44 -9.12 21.83
CA PHE A 350 27.12 -9.12 22.47
C PHE A 350 26.82 -10.39 23.28
N GLN A 351 27.55 -11.50 23.08
CA GLN A 351 27.43 -12.71 23.90
C GLN A 351 28.35 -12.70 25.13
N SER A 352 29.48 -12.00 25.09
CA SER A 352 30.37 -11.83 26.25
C SER A 352 29.84 -10.89 27.33
N VAL A 353 28.80 -10.10 27.03
CA VAL A 353 28.23 -9.09 27.93
C VAL A 353 26.80 -9.49 28.36
N PRO A 354 26.55 -9.84 29.64
CA PRO A 354 25.28 -10.44 30.08
C PRO A 354 24.01 -9.66 29.73
N VAL A 355 24.00 -8.32 29.84
CA VAL A 355 22.84 -7.49 29.52
C VAL A 355 22.57 -7.44 28.02
N LEU A 356 23.62 -7.33 27.20
CA LEU A 356 23.52 -7.31 25.74
C LEU A 356 23.09 -8.68 25.21
N ASP A 357 23.54 -9.77 25.81
CA ASP A 357 23.14 -11.14 25.47
C ASP A 357 21.64 -11.37 25.75
N LYS A 358 21.20 -11.10 26.99
CA LYS A 358 19.77 -11.16 27.38
C LYS A 358 18.91 -10.30 26.45
N ALA A 359 19.39 -9.12 26.05
CA ALA A 359 18.67 -8.21 25.16
C ALA A 359 18.65 -8.73 23.70
N LEU A 360 19.75 -9.28 23.20
CA LEU A 360 19.88 -9.90 21.88
C LEU A 360 18.94 -11.12 21.73
N ARG A 361 18.90 -12.01 22.74
CA ARG A 361 17.95 -13.15 22.81
C ARG A 361 16.50 -12.67 22.82
N SER A 362 16.21 -11.57 23.50
CA SER A 362 14.87 -10.96 23.55
C SER A 362 14.47 -10.33 22.22
N VAL A 363 15.37 -9.58 21.59
CA VAL A 363 15.15 -8.92 20.28
C VAL A 363 15.04 -9.94 19.12
N ALA A 364 15.70 -11.10 19.22
CA ALA A 364 15.53 -12.20 18.27
C ALA A 364 14.09 -12.74 18.21
N LYS A 365 13.39 -12.76 19.35
CA LYS A 365 12.03 -13.33 19.52
C LYS A 365 10.90 -12.36 19.18
N LEU A 366 11.20 -11.09 18.85
CA LEU A 366 10.18 -10.05 18.63
C LEU A 366 9.20 -10.33 17.47
N SER A 367 7.99 -9.80 17.64
CA SER A 367 6.93 -9.76 16.63
C SER A 367 7.35 -8.94 15.39
N LYS A 368 6.52 -8.93 14.34
CA LYS A 368 6.76 -8.08 13.16
C LYS A 368 6.76 -6.60 13.54
N ASP A 369 5.78 -6.19 14.34
CA ASP A 369 5.43 -4.79 14.52
C ASP A 369 6.23 -4.16 15.67
N SER A 370 6.59 -4.94 16.71
CA SER A 370 7.54 -4.53 17.76
C SER A 370 9.01 -4.43 17.29
N ARG A 371 9.31 -4.72 16.02
CA ARG A 371 10.65 -4.56 15.42
C ARG A 371 10.85 -3.22 14.72
N SER A 372 9.82 -2.36 14.63
CA SER A 372 10.00 -0.96 14.21
C SER A 372 10.72 -0.15 15.30
N ASN A 373 10.38 -0.40 16.56
CA ASN A 373 11.04 0.18 17.73
C ASN A 373 11.48 -0.93 18.71
N PRO A 374 12.72 -1.45 18.58
CA PRO A 374 13.26 -2.46 19.49
C PRO A 374 13.68 -1.91 20.87
N ALA A 375 13.84 -0.59 21.02
CA ALA A 375 14.44 0.02 22.22
C ALA A 375 13.73 -0.35 23.54
N PRO A 376 12.38 -0.37 23.65
CA PRO A 376 11.69 -0.72 24.90
C PRO A 376 12.00 -2.12 25.44
N VAL A 377 12.49 -3.03 24.58
CA VAL A 377 12.89 -4.39 24.96
C VAL A 377 14.29 -4.38 25.57
N VAL A 378 15.20 -3.57 25.01
CA VAL A 378 16.55 -3.37 25.57
C VAL A 378 16.45 -2.63 26.91
N VAL A 379 15.66 -1.56 27.00
CA VAL A 379 15.37 -0.83 28.25
C VAL A 379 14.80 -1.78 29.32
N ARG A 380 13.87 -2.68 28.96
CA ARG A 380 13.29 -3.65 29.90
C ARG A 380 14.32 -4.66 30.42
N VAL A 381 15.20 -5.16 29.57
CA VAL A 381 16.25 -6.12 29.98
C VAL A 381 17.34 -5.47 30.83
N ALA A 382 17.60 -4.18 30.60
CA ALA A 382 18.47 -3.36 31.43
C ALA A 382 17.75 -2.71 32.64
N GLU A 383 16.51 -3.13 32.93
CA GLU A 383 15.65 -2.65 34.03
C GLU A 383 15.48 -1.11 34.13
N GLY A 384 15.69 -0.38 33.03
CA GLY A 384 15.66 1.09 32.98
C GLY A 384 17.00 1.78 33.17
N PHE A 385 18.09 1.07 33.49
CA PHE A 385 19.42 1.63 33.73
C PHE A 385 20.23 1.92 32.46
N ILE A 386 19.56 2.13 31.33
CA ILE A 386 20.14 2.46 30.02
C ILE A 386 19.33 3.59 29.38
N SER A 387 19.99 4.53 28.69
CA SER A 387 19.28 5.60 28.00
C SER A 387 18.46 5.09 26.82
N ALA A 388 17.43 5.86 26.43
CA ALA A 388 16.62 5.55 25.26
C ALA A 388 17.45 5.58 23.95
N GLU A 389 18.50 6.40 23.90
CA GLU A 389 19.39 6.54 22.75
C GLU A 389 20.33 5.32 22.61
N ALA A 390 20.99 4.92 23.70
CA ALA A 390 21.80 3.70 23.73
C ALA A 390 20.94 2.45 23.45
N ALA A 391 19.74 2.36 24.05
CA ALA A 391 18.81 1.26 23.79
C ALA A 391 18.31 1.20 22.33
N SER A 392 18.10 2.35 21.68
CA SER A 392 17.78 2.44 20.24
C SER A 392 18.96 1.99 19.38
N THR A 393 20.16 2.46 19.72
CA THR A 393 21.41 2.15 19.02
C THR A 393 21.73 0.66 19.07
N PHE A 394 21.74 0.04 20.26
CA PHE A 394 21.87 -1.41 20.40
C PHE A 394 20.72 -2.15 19.73
N GLY A 395 19.46 -1.71 19.94
CA GLY A 395 18.28 -2.36 19.37
C GLY A 395 18.32 -2.47 17.84
N THR A 396 18.69 -1.40 17.14
CA THR A 396 18.82 -1.41 15.66
C THR A 396 19.97 -2.28 15.19
N VAL A 397 21.11 -2.27 15.88
CA VAL A 397 22.29 -3.07 15.50
C VAL A 397 22.14 -4.55 15.86
N PHE A 398 21.40 -4.90 16.91
CA PHE A 398 20.94 -6.26 17.17
C PHE A 398 20.09 -6.79 16.01
N LEU A 399 19.10 -6.00 15.54
CA LEU A 399 18.28 -6.39 14.39
C LEU A 399 19.13 -6.61 13.13
N HIS A 400 20.05 -5.69 12.83
CA HIS A 400 20.97 -5.82 11.68
C HIS A 400 21.88 -7.06 11.80
N THR A 401 22.47 -7.29 12.97
CA THR A 401 23.37 -8.40 13.27
C THR A 401 22.65 -9.75 13.15
N LEU A 402 21.50 -9.88 13.80
CA LEU A 402 20.67 -11.10 13.73
C LEU A 402 20.16 -11.35 12.30
N ASP A 403 19.85 -10.33 11.51
CA ASP A 403 19.47 -10.50 10.09
C ASP A 403 20.62 -11.05 9.21
N LYS A 404 21.90 -11.01 9.66
CA LYS A 404 23.06 -11.67 8.99
C LYS A 404 23.38 -13.06 9.56
N VAL A 405 23.24 -13.24 10.87
CA VAL A 405 23.62 -14.47 11.60
C VAL A 405 22.48 -15.50 11.57
N SER A 406 21.26 -15.06 11.86
CA SER A 406 20.02 -15.85 11.85
C SER A 406 18.98 -15.23 10.90
N PRO A 407 19.19 -15.27 9.56
CA PRO A 407 18.33 -14.58 8.60
C PRO A 407 16.88 -15.06 8.64
N ALA A 408 15.92 -14.13 8.72
CA ALA A 408 14.48 -14.44 8.71
C ALA A 408 13.95 -14.93 7.36
N TYR A 409 14.64 -14.62 6.26
CA TYR A 409 14.37 -15.05 4.90
C TYR A 409 15.68 -15.01 4.07
N SER A 410 15.76 -15.77 2.98
CA SER A 410 16.94 -15.77 2.10
C SER A 410 16.77 -14.76 0.97
N ARG A 411 17.57 -13.69 0.98
CA ARG A 411 17.60 -12.70 -0.11
C ARG A 411 17.98 -13.33 -1.44
N ALA A 412 18.96 -14.25 -1.45
CA ALA A 412 19.40 -14.93 -2.66
C ALA A 412 18.31 -15.83 -3.28
N ALA A 413 17.53 -16.53 -2.44
CA ALA A 413 16.41 -17.35 -2.90
C ALA A 413 15.33 -16.51 -3.59
N TRP A 414 14.95 -15.38 -2.97
CA TRP A 414 13.99 -14.46 -3.58
C TRP A 414 14.51 -13.80 -4.85
N VAL A 415 15.78 -13.37 -4.89
CA VAL A 415 16.40 -12.84 -6.11
C VAL A 415 16.33 -13.86 -7.24
N ALA A 416 16.79 -15.09 -7.02
CA ALA A 416 16.77 -16.16 -8.03
C ALA A 416 15.37 -16.42 -8.59
N VAL A 417 14.33 -16.40 -7.73
CA VAL A 417 12.94 -16.57 -8.15
C VAL A 417 12.36 -15.32 -8.85
N THR A 418 12.78 -14.11 -8.49
CA THR A 418 12.30 -12.87 -9.15
C THR A 418 12.91 -12.61 -10.53
N VAL A 419 14.15 -13.04 -10.80
CA VAL A 419 14.85 -12.70 -12.05
C VAL A 419 14.06 -13.15 -13.28
N LEU A 420 13.54 -14.38 -13.31
CA LEU A 420 12.82 -14.89 -14.46
C LEU A 420 11.50 -14.14 -14.76
N PRO A 421 10.57 -13.91 -13.79
CA PRO A 421 9.43 -13.02 -13.97
C PRO A 421 9.80 -11.59 -14.41
N THR A 422 10.82 -10.98 -13.80
CA THR A 422 11.20 -9.58 -14.14
C THR A 422 11.69 -9.45 -15.58
N LEU A 423 12.53 -10.39 -16.05
CA LEU A 423 13.05 -10.40 -17.41
C LEU A 423 11.95 -10.70 -18.43
N ALA A 424 11.08 -11.67 -18.15
CA ALA A 424 9.94 -12.00 -19.01
C ALA A 424 8.94 -10.84 -19.12
N ALA A 425 8.67 -10.13 -18.02
CA ALA A 425 7.80 -8.95 -17.99
C ALA A 425 8.39 -7.79 -18.82
N PHE A 426 9.68 -7.49 -18.66
CA PHE A 426 10.37 -6.45 -19.44
C PHE A 426 10.32 -6.75 -20.95
N ILE A 427 10.73 -7.96 -21.35
CA ILE A 427 10.75 -8.39 -22.76
C ILE A 427 9.35 -8.39 -23.38
N SER A 428 8.35 -8.92 -22.66
CA SER A 428 6.96 -8.98 -23.14
C SER A 428 6.38 -7.57 -23.32
N ALA A 429 6.57 -6.67 -22.35
CA ALA A 429 6.07 -5.31 -22.44
C ALA A 429 6.73 -4.54 -23.60
N ALA A 430 8.06 -4.63 -23.74
CA ALA A 430 8.78 -3.99 -24.83
C ALA A 430 8.33 -4.48 -26.21
N ASN A 431 8.23 -5.79 -26.41
CA ASN A 431 7.82 -6.37 -27.70
C ASN A 431 6.39 -5.99 -28.10
N ASN A 432 5.47 -5.84 -27.13
CA ASN A 432 4.13 -5.32 -27.40
C ASN A 432 4.16 -3.81 -27.75
N PHE A 433 5.00 -3.02 -27.07
CA PHE A 433 5.09 -1.57 -27.28
C PHE A 433 5.93 -1.15 -28.49
N LEU A 434 6.64 -2.05 -29.16
CA LEU A 434 7.18 -1.80 -30.51
C LEU A 434 6.09 -1.45 -31.55
N ARG A 435 4.82 -1.76 -31.27
CA ARG A 435 3.65 -1.40 -32.10
C ARG A 435 2.95 -0.11 -31.64
N PHE A 436 3.57 0.65 -30.74
CA PHE A 436 3.03 1.93 -30.26
C PHE A 436 2.96 2.96 -31.39
N SER A 437 1.83 3.66 -31.51
CA SER A 437 1.67 4.79 -32.43
C SER A 437 1.49 6.10 -31.65
N PRO A 438 2.38 7.09 -31.85
CA PRO A 438 2.26 8.41 -31.22
C PRO A 438 0.95 9.15 -31.54
N ALA A 439 0.24 8.78 -32.62
CA ALA A 439 -1.01 9.42 -33.01
C ALA A 439 -2.17 9.15 -32.02
N HIS A 440 -2.15 8.02 -31.30
CA HIS A 440 -3.25 7.58 -30.43
C HIS A 440 -2.75 7.08 -29.06
N PRO A 441 -2.11 7.93 -28.24
CA PRO A 441 -1.47 7.52 -26.99
C PRO A 441 -2.46 6.87 -25.98
N TRP A 442 -3.74 7.25 -26.04
CA TRP A 442 -4.78 6.67 -25.17
C TRP A 442 -4.99 5.16 -25.41
N GLN A 443 -4.74 4.66 -26.63
CA GLN A 443 -4.84 3.23 -26.95
C GLN A 443 -3.74 2.40 -26.27
N ALA A 444 -2.64 3.02 -25.86
CA ALA A 444 -1.53 2.36 -25.16
C ALA A 444 -1.74 2.20 -23.65
N VAL A 445 -2.69 2.94 -23.06
CA VAL A 445 -2.96 2.90 -21.61
C VAL A 445 -3.53 1.53 -21.18
N LEU A 446 -4.47 0.96 -21.94
CA LEU A 446 -5.08 -0.33 -21.60
C LEU A 446 -4.08 -1.51 -21.70
N PRO A 447 -3.25 -1.65 -22.77
CA PRO A 447 -2.17 -2.63 -22.81
C PRO A 447 -1.14 -2.45 -21.69
N LEU A 448 -0.81 -1.21 -21.30
CA LEU A 448 0.13 -0.95 -20.20
C LEU A 448 -0.42 -1.47 -18.86
N LEU A 449 -1.67 -1.13 -18.54
CA LEU A 449 -2.34 -1.58 -17.31
C LEU A 449 -2.47 -3.11 -17.28
N PHE A 450 -2.82 -3.73 -18.41
CA PHE A 450 -2.90 -5.20 -18.52
C PHE A 450 -1.53 -5.86 -18.37
N GLY A 451 -0.49 -5.33 -19.02
CA GLY A 451 0.88 -5.85 -18.92
C GLY A 451 1.44 -5.78 -17.49
N VAL A 452 1.28 -4.63 -16.83
CA VAL A 452 1.71 -4.44 -15.43
C VAL A 452 0.90 -5.34 -14.48
N GLY A 453 -0.42 -5.46 -14.68
CA GLY A 453 -1.27 -6.36 -13.89
C GLY A 453 -0.90 -7.84 -14.07
N PHE A 454 -0.63 -8.27 -15.30
CA PHE A 454 -0.18 -9.62 -15.62
C PHE A 454 1.21 -9.91 -15.04
N ALA A 455 2.14 -8.95 -15.10
CA ALA A 455 3.47 -9.05 -14.49
C ALA A 455 3.37 -9.24 -12.95
N GLY A 456 2.46 -8.52 -12.29
CA GLY A 456 2.13 -8.73 -10.88
C GLY A 456 1.55 -10.12 -10.60
N ALA A 457 0.57 -10.57 -11.40
CA ALA A 457 -0.04 -11.89 -11.27
C ALA A 457 0.96 -13.04 -11.49
N ALA A 458 1.85 -12.93 -12.49
CA ALA A 458 2.91 -13.89 -12.74
C ALA A 458 3.86 -14.02 -11.55
N MET A 459 4.26 -12.90 -10.93
CA MET A 459 5.08 -12.94 -9.72
C MET A 459 4.34 -13.59 -8.53
N LEU A 460 3.03 -13.37 -8.39
CA LEU A 460 2.22 -14.07 -7.37
C LEU A 460 2.19 -15.59 -7.60
N LEU A 461 2.08 -16.06 -8.85
CA LEU A 461 2.08 -17.49 -9.19
C LEU A 461 3.39 -18.20 -8.82
N VAL A 462 4.56 -17.57 -9.05
CA VAL A 462 5.87 -18.17 -8.70
C VAL A 462 6.23 -17.93 -7.22
N SER A 463 5.51 -17.05 -6.51
CA SER A 463 5.82 -16.69 -5.12
C SER A 463 5.87 -17.84 -4.09
N PRO A 464 5.10 -18.94 -4.20
CA PRO A 464 5.24 -20.09 -3.28
C PRO A 464 6.62 -20.77 -3.40
N VAL A 465 7.22 -20.77 -4.59
CA VAL A 465 8.59 -21.29 -4.81
C VAL A 465 9.61 -20.39 -4.13
N GLY A 466 9.44 -19.06 -4.23
CA GLY A 466 10.25 -18.08 -3.50
C GLY A 466 10.15 -18.24 -1.98
N TRP A 467 8.94 -18.48 -1.46
CA TRP A 467 8.73 -18.80 -0.06
C TRP A 467 9.42 -20.10 0.35
N ALA A 468 9.27 -21.18 -0.40
CA ALA A 468 9.82 -22.50 -0.07
C ALA A 468 11.35 -22.51 -0.10
N LEU A 469 11.95 -21.97 -1.17
CA LEU A 469 13.41 -21.83 -1.31
C LEU A 469 14.00 -20.87 -0.26
N SER A 470 13.25 -19.84 0.14
CA SER A 470 13.63 -19.00 1.28
C SER A 470 13.57 -19.76 2.60
N ALA A 471 12.52 -20.56 2.81
CA ALA A 471 12.30 -21.30 4.05
C ALA A 471 13.39 -22.35 4.29
N THR A 472 13.73 -23.16 3.29
CA THR A 472 14.78 -24.18 3.39
C THR A 472 16.14 -23.55 3.64
N VAL A 473 16.58 -22.60 2.81
CA VAL A 473 17.89 -21.94 2.94
C VAL A 473 18.02 -21.20 4.27
N SER A 474 16.99 -20.48 4.72
CA SER A 474 17.05 -19.82 6.03
C SER A 474 16.95 -20.79 7.21
N SER A 475 16.27 -21.93 7.08
CA SER A 475 16.25 -22.96 8.14
C SER A 475 17.65 -23.57 8.33
N LEU A 476 18.29 -24.00 7.23
CA LEU A 476 19.65 -24.54 7.23
C LEU A 476 20.69 -23.57 7.80
N LEU A 477 20.52 -22.26 7.56
CA LEU A 477 21.39 -21.23 8.16
C LEU A 477 21.13 -21.05 9.66
N ARG A 478 19.88 -21.17 10.14
CA ARG A 478 19.54 -21.06 11.57
C ARG A 478 19.94 -22.28 12.40
N LEU A 479 20.09 -23.46 11.79
CA LEU A 479 20.62 -24.65 12.50
C LEU A 479 22.03 -24.39 13.06
N LYS A 480 22.84 -23.53 12.40
CA LYS A 480 24.19 -23.14 12.84
C LYS A 480 24.22 -22.12 13.98
N VAL A 481 23.08 -21.84 14.61
CA VAL A 481 22.91 -20.86 15.70
C VAL A 481 22.10 -21.53 16.82
N PRO A 482 22.44 -21.34 18.12
CA PRO A 482 21.65 -21.87 19.24
C PRO A 482 20.19 -21.38 19.19
N ALA A 483 19.26 -22.19 19.68
CA ALA A 483 17.82 -21.99 19.51
C ALA A 483 17.31 -20.62 19.98
N GLU A 484 17.92 -20.08 21.04
CA GLU A 484 17.50 -18.84 21.69
C GLU A 484 17.67 -17.57 20.84
N TYR A 485 18.64 -17.55 19.93
CA TYR A 485 18.90 -16.42 19.03
C TYR A 485 18.21 -16.57 17.66
N ARG A 486 17.46 -17.65 17.44
CA ARG A 486 16.83 -17.93 16.13
C ARG A 486 15.64 -17.00 15.91
N GLN A 487 15.77 -16.10 14.94
CA GLN A 487 14.65 -15.25 14.51
C GLN A 487 13.46 -16.08 13.99
N ARG A 488 12.25 -15.62 14.31
CA ARG A 488 11.01 -16.11 13.70
C ARG A 488 11.07 -15.91 12.17
N GLY A 489 10.69 -16.96 11.42
CA GLY A 489 10.74 -16.94 9.95
C GLY A 489 9.77 -15.92 9.36
N ARG A 490 10.26 -15.09 8.44
CA ARG A 490 9.49 -14.03 7.74
C ARG A 490 9.61 -14.19 6.22
N ASN A 491 9.54 -15.44 5.74
CA ASN A 491 9.82 -15.81 4.33
C ASN A 491 8.97 -15.07 3.30
N TRP A 492 7.73 -14.66 3.65
CA TRP A 492 6.84 -13.88 2.78
C TRP A 492 7.19 -12.38 2.68
N ALA A 493 8.05 -11.84 3.54
CA ALA A 493 8.32 -10.41 3.60
C ALA A 493 8.79 -9.77 2.25
N PRO A 494 9.58 -10.45 1.40
CA PRO A 494 10.01 -9.88 0.12
C PRO A 494 8.93 -9.85 -0.97
N LEU A 495 7.74 -10.44 -0.77
CA LEU A 495 6.73 -10.57 -1.82
C LEU A 495 6.28 -9.20 -2.37
N LYS A 496 6.03 -8.21 -1.49
CA LYS A 496 5.64 -6.86 -1.94
C LYS A 496 6.71 -6.22 -2.82
N THR A 497 7.98 -6.36 -2.43
CA THR A 497 9.12 -5.85 -3.22
C THR A 497 9.33 -6.63 -4.52
N ALA A 498 9.13 -7.96 -4.52
CA ALA A 498 9.21 -8.80 -5.70
C ALA A 498 8.17 -8.42 -6.76
N CYS A 499 6.91 -8.25 -6.35
CA CYS A 499 5.84 -7.80 -7.24
C CYS A 499 6.11 -6.37 -7.75
N LEU A 500 6.54 -5.45 -6.89
CA LEU A 500 6.88 -4.08 -7.31
C LEU A 500 8.01 -4.03 -8.35
N VAL A 501 9.09 -4.78 -8.16
CA VAL A 501 10.22 -4.85 -9.13
C VAL A 501 9.78 -5.50 -10.45
N THR A 502 8.89 -6.50 -10.40
CA THR A 502 8.35 -7.15 -11.62
C THR A 502 7.40 -6.22 -12.38
N MET A 503 6.57 -5.45 -11.67
CA MET A 503 5.70 -4.42 -12.26
C MET A 503 6.49 -3.25 -12.83
N SER A 504 7.53 -2.77 -12.15
CA SER A 504 8.39 -1.69 -12.68
C SER A 504 9.20 -2.16 -13.89
N ALA A 505 9.69 -3.42 -13.91
CA ALA A 505 10.33 -4.01 -15.08
C ALA A 505 9.38 -4.04 -16.30
N SER A 506 8.10 -4.36 -16.12
CA SER A 506 7.09 -4.25 -17.18
C SER A 506 6.90 -2.81 -17.67
N PHE A 507 6.89 -1.82 -16.77
CA PHE A 507 6.74 -0.41 -17.15
C PHE A 507 7.95 0.12 -17.92
N THR A 508 9.17 -0.16 -17.44
CA THR A 508 10.42 0.20 -18.15
C THR A 508 10.53 -0.52 -19.49
N GLY A 509 10.04 -1.76 -19.59
CA GLY A 509 9.93 -2.49 -20.86
C GLY A 509 9.01 -1.78 -21.85
N ALA A 510 7.82 -1.37 -21.43
CA ALA A 510 6.91 -0.61 -22.29
C ALA A 510 7.51 0.72 -22.79
N LEU A 511 8.23 1.45 -21.92
CA LEU A 511 8.98 2.66 -22.31
C LEU A 511 10.07 2.36 -23.34
N PHE A 512 10.84 1.28 -23.17
CA PHE A 512 11.86 0.85 -24.13
C PHE A 512 11.23 0.47 -25.49
N GLY A 513 10.11 -0.25 -25.48
CA GLY A 513 9.35 -0.58 -26.69
C GLY A 513 8.85 0.65 -27.44
N ALA A 514 8.31 1.64 -26.72
CA ALA A 514 7.85 2.89 -27.30
C ALA A 514 9.01 3.76 -27.85
N ALA A 515 10.17 3.77 -27.17
CA ALA A 515 11.38 4.39 -27.71
C ALA A 515 11.86 3.69 -29.00
N GLY A 516 11.72 2.36 -29.08
CA GLY A 516 11.94 1.59 -30.30
C GLY A 516 10.98 1.97 -31.44
N ALA A 517 9.69 2.13 -31.14
CA ALA A 517 8.69 2.60 -32.11
C ALA A 517 8.95 4.03 -32.62
N MET A 518 9.69 4.84 -31.87
CA MET A 518 10.16 6.19 -32.27
C MET A 518 11.58 6.19 -32.89
N ASN A 519 12.18 5.01 -33.12
CA ASN A 519 13.56 4.82 -33.59
C ASN A 519 14.65 5.42 -32.67
N TRP A 520 14.34 5.70 -31.40
CA TRP A 520 15.30 6.20 -30.40
C TRP A 520 16.12 5.07 -29.75
N ALA A 521 15.70 3.83 -29.90
CA ALA A 521 16.39 2.64 -29.42
C ALA A 521 16.25 1.49 -30.43
N PRO A 522 17.22 0.56 -30.53
CA PRO A 522 17.07 -0.64 -31.35
C PRO A 522 15.98 -1.56 -30.75
N PRO A 523 15.19 -2.27 -31.57
CA PRO A 523 14.28 -3.32 -31.10
C PRO A 523 15.01 -4.36 -30.25
N ILE A 524 14.35 -4.85 -29.18
CA ILE A 524 14.96 -5.85 -28.27
C ILE A 524 15.45 -7.08 -29.02
N THR A 525 14.71 -7.54 -30.04
CA THR A 525 15.12 -8.66 -30.89
C THR A 525 16.52 -8.50 -31.48
N ILE A 526 16.88 -7.29 -31.93
CA ILE A 526 18.23 -6.99 -32.46
C ILE A 526 19.25 -6.93 -31.32
N ALA A 527 18.90 -6.27 -30.20
CA ALA A 527 19.78 -6.17 -29.04
C ALA A 527 20.07 -7.53 -28.36
N THR A 528 19.20 -8.52 -28.51
CA THR A 528 19.38 -9.86 -27.92
C THR A 528 20.04 -10.89 -28.86
N ILE A 529 20.23 -10.61 -30.15
CA ILE A 529 20.87 -11.55 -31.11
C ILE A 529 22.15 -12.20 -30.56
N PRO A 530 23.18 -11.47 -30.08
CA PRO A 530 24.44 -12.10 -29.64
C PRO A 530 24.28 -12.97 -28.39
N ILE A 531 23.28 -12.69 -27.54
CA ILE A 531 22.99 -13.50 -26.36
C ILE A 531 22.18 -14.75 -26.76
N ALA A 532 21.22 -14.60 -27.67
CA ALA A 532 20.39 -15.70 -28.17
C ALA A 532 21.20 -16.69 -29.01
N SER A 533 22.10 -16.23 -29.88
CA SER A 533 22.97 -17.10 -30.67
C SER A 533 23.96 -17.86 -29.79
N TYR A 534 24.59 -17.19 -28.81
CA TYR A 534 25.45 -17.83 -27.82
C TYR A 534 24.68 -18.89 -27.01
N ALA A 535 23.46 -18.57 -26.53
CA ALA A 535 22.66 -19.51 -25.76
C ALA A 535 22.18 -20.72 -26.59
N VAL A 536 21.79 -20.53 -27.85
CA VAL A 536 21.43 -21.64 -28.76
C VAL A 536 22.63 -22.53 -29.04
N ALA A 537 23.83 -21.96 -29.22
CA ALA A 537 25.07 -22.74 -29.42
C ALA A 537 25.50 -23.58 -28.20
N HIS A 538 25.09 -23.18 -26.99
CA HIS A 538 25.45 -23.86 -25.73
C HIS A 538 24.28 -24.61 -25.06
N THR A 539 23.16 -24.84 -25.75
CA THR A 539 22.02 -25.61 -25.23
C THR A 539 21.59 -26.71 -26.20
N SER A 540 21.30 -27.91 -25.69
CA SER A 540 20.95 -29.06 -26.53
C SER A 540 19.69 -28.79 -27.35
N GLN A 541 19.73 -29.21 -28.63
CA GLN A 541 18.79 -28.81 -29.67
C GLN A 541 17.33 -29.18 -29.37
N GLU A 542 17.09 -30.25 -28.62
CA GLU A 542 15.73 -30.66 -28.23
C GLU A 542 15.18 -29.92 -27.01
N SER A 543 16.06 -29.30 -26.20
CA SER A 543 15.68 -28.69 -24.92
C SER A 543 14.67 -27.56 -25.09
N GLY A 544 13.73 -27.45 -24.14
CA GLY A 544 12.78 -26.34 -24.09
C GLY A 544 13.46 -24.96 -23.97
N VAL A 545 14.70 -24.93 -23.50
CA VAL A 545 15.54 -23.72 -23.40
C VAL A 545 16.04 -23.29 -24.78
N ASN A 546 16.56 -24.23 -25.60
CA ASN A 546 16.95 -23.94 -26.99
C ASN A 546 15.72 -23.46 -27.80
N ARG A 547 14.58 -24.17 -27.69
CA ARG A 547 13.30 -23.76 -28.30
C ARG A 547 12.74 -22.41 -27.80
N PHE A 548 13.19 -21.93 -26.64
CA PHE A 548 12.86 -20.59 -26.15
C PHE A 548 13.76 -19.53 -26.78
N PHE A 549 15.09 -19.73 -26.80
CA PHE A 549 16.03 -18.77 -27.40
C PHE A 549 15.89 -18.64 -28.92
N LEU A 550 15.52 -19.72 -29.63
CA LEU A 550 15.21 -19.67 -31.07
C LEU A 550 14.12 -18.64 -31.44
N LYS A 551 13.22 -18.27 -30.52
CA LYS A 551 12.17 -17.25 -30.74
C LYS A 551 12.69 -15.81 -30.77
N PHE A 552 13.96 -15.59 -30.43
CA PHE A 552 14.61 -14.27 -30.41
C PHE A 552 15.57 -14.07 -31.59
N LEU A 553 15.78 -15.09 -32.42
CA LEU A 553 16.52 -15.00 -33.67
C LEU A 553 15.55 -14.71 -34.83
N PRO A 554 15.94 -13.87 -35.81
CA PRO A 554 15.11 -13.63 -36.99
C PRO A 554 15.00 -14.88 -37.86
N LEU A 555 13.84 -15.06 -38.52
CA LEU A 555 13.64 -16.12 -39.51
C LEU A 555 14.52 -15.90 -40.75
N ARG A 556 14.81 -16.98 -41.49
CA ARG A 556 15.64 -16.92 -42.70
C ARG A 556 15.02 -15.98 -43.76
N PRO A 557 15.84 -15.23 -44.52
CA PRO A 557 15.36 -14.14 -45.36
C PRO A 557 14.49 -14.57 -46.56
N ALA A 558 14.45 -15.86 -46.91
CA ALA A 558 13.63 -16.37 -48.02
C ALA A 558 12.12 -16.14 -47.81
N ASP A 559 11.62 -16.37 -46.60
CA ASP A 559 10.17 -16.35 -46.33
C ASP A 559 9.60 -14.93 -46.20
N ALA A 560 10.46 -13.94 -45.93
CA ALA A 560 10.05 -12.55 -45.70
C ALA A 560 9.70 -11.78 -46.99
N VAL A 561 10.30 -12.16 -48.13
CA VAL A 561 10.15 -11.42 -49.40
C VAL A 561 8.77 -11.66 -50.05
N LEU A 562 8.16 -12.83 -49.82
CA LEU A 562 6.94 -13.25 -50.50
C LEU A 562 5.64 -12.60 -49.96
N ALA A 563 5.69 -12.00 -48.77
CA ALA A 563 4.50 -11.58 -48.03
C ALA A 563 4.17 -10.07 -48.10
N ALA A 564 4.97 -9.27 -48.80
CA ALA A 564 5.04 -7.81 -48.60
C ALA A 564 4.93 -6.95 -49.88
N GLN A 565 4.06 -7.31 -50.84
CA GLN A 565 3.70 -6.45 -51.98
C GLN A 565 2.18 -6.31 -52.09
N SER A 566 1.68 -5.08 -52.36
CA SER A 566 0.25 -4.85 -52.49
C SER A 566 -0.26 -5.25 -53.88
N PRO A 567 -1.48 -5.81 -54.01
CA PRO A 567 -2.06 -6.13 -55.31
C PRO A 567 -2.31 -4.93 -56.24
N LEU A 568 -2.15 -3.68 -55.78
CA LEU A 568 -2.18 -2.49 -56.64
C LEU A 568 -0.81 -2.22 -57.27
N ASP A 569 0.26 -2.38 -56.51
CA ASP A 569 1.62 -2.09 -56.96
C ASP A 569 2.09 -3.15 -57.97
N THR A 570 1.82 -4.43 -57.71
CA THR A 570 2.05 -5.54 -58.66
C THR A 570 1.39 -5.26 -60.03
N ARG A 571 0.17 -4.71 -60.05
CA ARG A 571 -0.53 -4.37 -61.30
C ARG A 571 0.11 -3.19 -62.03
N ARG A 572 0.53 -2.16 -61.29
CA ARG A 572 1.22 -0.99 -61.85
C ARG A 572 2.57 -1.36 -62.45
N GLU A 573 3.34 -2.24 -61.82
CA GLU A 573 4.62 -2.68 -62.36
C GLU A 573 4.47 -3.50 -63.65
N VAL A 574 3.51 -4.44 -63.72
CA VAL A 574 3.19 -5.16 -64.95
C VAL A 574 2.76 -4.20 -66.07
N GLN A 575 1.93 -3.20 -65.78
CA GLN A 575 1.57 -2.17 -66.77
C GLN A 575 2.79 -1.36 -67.23
N ARG A 576 3.68 -0.92 -66.32
CA ARG A 576 4.92 -0.21 -66.69
C ARG A 576 5.78 -1.04 -67.62
N PHE A 577 5.97 -2.32 -67.31
CA PHE A 577 6.73 -3.24 -68.16
C PHE A 577 6.12 -3.37 -69.57
N LEU A 578 4.81 -3.60 -69.66
CA LEU A 578 4.12 -3.75 -70.94
C LEU A 578 4.09 -2.45 -71.75
N ILE A 579 4.11 -1.28 -71.10
CA ILE A 579 4.24 0.02 -71.78
C ILE A 579 5.67 0.20 -72.31
N ALA A 580 6.70 -0.07 -71.49
CA ALA A 580 8.10 0.07 -71.88
C ALA A 580 8.47 -0.82 -73.08
N HIS A 581 7.94 -2.06 -73.13
CA HIS A 581 8.16 -3.00 -74.22
C HIS A 581 7.11 -2.91 -75.35
N GLY A 582 6.33 -1.82 -75.40
CA GLY A 582 5.43 -1.51 -76.52
C GLY A 582 4.17 -2.38 -76.67
N TYR A 583 3.92 -3.31 -75.75
CA TYR A 583 2.72 -4.16 -75.72
C TYR A 583 1.45 -3.39 -75.33
N LEU A 584 1.59 -2.31 -74.56
CA LEU A 584 0.51 -1.44 -74.08
C LEU A 584 0.85 0.04 -74.36
N ARG A 585 -0.16 0.90 -74.51
CA ARG A 585 -0.01 2.36 -74.65
C ARG A 585 -0.93 3.07 -73.66
N GLY A 586 -0.37 3.98 -72.86
CA GLY A 586 -1.08 4.70 -71.79
C GLY A 586 -0.15 5.01 -70.61
N GLN A 587 -0.71 5.23 -69.42
CA GLN A 587 0.02 5.27 -68.16
C GLN A 587 -0.35 4.06 -67.29
N ALA A 588 0.53 3.68 -66.35
CA ALA A 588 0.32 2.58 -65.42
C ALA A 588 -0.48 3.03 -64.18
N ASP A 589 -1.81 2.98 -64.30
CA ASP A 589 -2.76 3.44 -63.28
C ASP A 589 -3.05 2.41 -62.17
N GLY A 590 -2.92 1.12 -62.48
CA GLY A 590 -3.27 -0.04 -61.65
C GLY A 590 -4.53 -0.79 -62.09
N THR A 591 -5.18 -0.40 -63.20
CA THR A 591 -6.48 -0.99 -63.64
C THR A 591 -6.32 -1.99 -64.79
N LEU A 592 -6.96 -3.15 -64.64
CA LEU A 592 -6.90 -4.25 -65.61
C LEU A 592 -8.08 -4.18 -66.59
N GLY A 593 -8.13 -3.09 -67.35
CA GLY A 593 -9.08 -2.92 -68.45
C GLY A 593 -8.80 -3.87 -69.62
N THR A 594 -9.76 -3.94 -70.57
CA THR A 594 -9.68 -4.83 -71.74
C THR A 594 -8.39 -4.69 -72.55
N ARG A 595 -7.87 -3.46 -72.70
CA ARG A 595 -6.60 -3.18 -73.39
C ARG A 595 -5.38 -3.73 -72.62
N THR A 596 -5.37 -3.62 -71.29
CA THR A 596 -4.32 -4.19 -70.43
C THR A 596 -4.31 -5.71 -70.53
N ASN A 597 -5.48 -6.35 -70.49
CA ASN A 597 -5.61 -7.80 -70.54
C ASN A 597 -5.24 -8.36 -71.93
N ALA A 598 -5.58 -7.64 -73.01
CA ALA A 598 -5.13 -7.97 -74.35
C ALA A 598 -3.60 -7.83 -74.54
N ALA A 599 -2.96 -6.86 -73.86
CA ALA A 599 -1.51 -6.70 -73.85
C ALA A 599 -0.81 -7.85 -73.10
N ILE A 600 -1.33 -8.23 -71.92
CA ILE A 600 -0.87 -9.41 -71.16
C ILE A 600 -0.97 -10.67 -72.03
N LEU A 601 -2.13 -10.95 -72.60
CA LEU A 601 -2.36 -12.10 -73.50
C LEU A 601 -1.57 -12.03 -74.81
N LYS A 602 -0.91 -10.91 -75.14
CA LYS A 602 0.03 -10.81 -76.27
C LYS A 602 1.46 -11.13 -75.83
N TYR A 603 1.91 -10.61 -74.69
CA TYR A 603 3.21 -10.93 -74.11
C TYR A 603 3.30 -12.40 -73.66
N GLU A 604 2.27 -12.94 -72.99
CA GLU A 604 2.22 -14.36 -72.61
C GLU A 604 2.39 -15.29 -73.83
N ARG A 605 1.79 -14.96 -74.97
CA ARG A 605 1.96 -15.73 -76.22
C ARG A 605 3.31 -15.52 -76.90
N HIS A 606 4.00 -14.41 -76.64
CA HIS A 606 5.35 -14.17 -77.15
C HIS A 606 6.36 -15.05 -76.40
N GLU A 607 6.32 -15.00 -75.06
CA GLU A 607 7.19 -15.79 -74.17
C GLU A 607 6.73 -17.25 -73.98
N ARG A 608 5.74 -17.71 -74.76
CA ARG A 608 5.15 -19.07 -74.71
C ARG A 608 4.63 -19.50 -73.33
N LEU A 609 4.25 -18.53 -72.49
CA LEU A 609 3.64 -18.74 -71.18
C LEU A 609 2.19 -19.23 -71.31
N SER A 610 1.69 -19.86 -70.25
CA SER A 610 0.26 -20.21 -70.15
C SER A 610 -0.60 -18.95 -70.18
N ALA A 611 -1.60 -18.92 -71.05
CA ALA A 611 -2.58 -17.83 -71.07
C ALA A 611 -3.29 -17.72 -69.71
N SER A 612 -3.35 -16.51 -69.13
CA SER A 612 -3.83 -16.21 -67.76
C SER A 612 -2.92 -16.69 -66.61
N THR A 613 -1.62 -16.45 -66.73
CA THR A 613 -0.65 -16.62 -65.64
C THR A 613 -0.96 -15.67 -64.47
N PRO A 614 -0.91 -16.12 -63.19
CA PRO A 614 -1.16 -15.25 -62.04
C PRO A 614 -0.22 -14.05 -61.98
N MET A 615 -0.78 -12.84 -61.77
CA MET A 615 -0.05 -11.56 -61.86
C MET A 615 1.30 -11.49 -61.07
N PRO A 616 1.44 -12.06 -59.85
CA PRO A 616 2.74 -12.06 -59.16
C PRO A 616 3.80 -12.93 -59.86
N ALA A 617 3.40 -14.05 -60.45
CA ALA A 617 4.30 -14.93 -61.20
C ALA A 617 4.67 -14.32 -62.57
N LEU A 618 3.71 -13.68 -63.24
CA LEU A 618 3.96 -12.91 -64.46
C LEU A 618 4.96 -11.76 -64.21
N LEU A 619 4.81 -11.03 -63.09
CA LEU A 619 5.75 -9.98 -62.71
C LEU A 619 7.15 -10.53 -62.34
N ALA A 620 7.22 -11.73 -61.74
CA ALA A 620 8.50 -12.39 -61.48
C ALA A 620 9.22 -12.77 -62.79
N HIS A 621 8.50 -13.26 -63.80
CA HIS A 621 9.05 -13.52 -65.14
C HIS A 621 9.57 -12.23 -65.79
N MET A 622 8.75 -11.18 -65.81
CA MET A 622 9.13 -9.86 -66.36
C MET A 622 10.37 -9.26 -65.66
N LYS A 623 10.58 -9.54 -64.38
CA LYS A 623 11.79 -9.12 -63.65
C LYS A 623 13.02 -9.99 -63.95
N ALA A 624 12.84 -11.28 -64.26
CA ALA A 624 13.91 -12.15 -64.74
C ALA A 624 14.36 -11.78 -66.17
N ASP A 625 13.42 -11.40 -67.05
CA ASP A 625 13.71 -10.81 -68.38
C ASP A 625 14.62 -9.59 -68.27
N ILE A 626 14.24 -8.62 -67.41
CA ILE A 626 15.05 -7.41 -67.18
C ILE A 626 16.46 -7.79 -66.69
N ALA A 627 16.55 -8.69 -65.70
CA ALA A 627 17.82 -9.10 -65.12
C ALA A 627 18.76 -9.74 -66.16
N SER A 628 18.22 -10.60 -67.03
CA SER A 628 18.98 -11.21 -68.13
C SER A 628 19.38 -10.20 -69.20
N SER A 629 18.50 -9.25 -69.53
CA SER A 629 18.78 -8.16 -70.48
C SER A 629 19.85 -7.18 -69.97
N SER A 630 19.90 -6.93 -68.65
CA SER A 630 20.90 -6.04 -68.03
C SER A 630 22.30 -6.65 -67.86
N ALA A 631 22.49 -7.94 -68.11
CA ALA A 631 23.74 -8.66 -67.85
C ALA A 631 24.76 -8.66 -69.03
N GLN A 632 24.67 -7.69 -69.94
CA GLN A 632 25.41 -7.67 -71.22
C GLN A 632 26.26 -6.40 -71.48
N ILE A 633 26.44 -5.50 -70.50
CA ILE A 633 27.25 -4.27 -70.67
C ILE A 633 28.14 -3.95 -69.45
N GLU A 634 29.44 -4.23 -69.59
CA GLU A 634 30.61 -3.71 -68.84
C GLU A 634 31.87 -3.97 -69.71
N PRO A 635 33.09 -3.46 -69.40
CA PRO A 635 33.55 -2.58 -68.29
C PRO A 635 33.62 -1.10 -68.76
N ASP A 636 34.45 -0.13 -68.30
CA ASP A 636 35.62 -0.02 -67.38
C ASP A 636 35.67 1.44 -66.80
N GLY A 637 36.53 1.85 -65.85
CA GLY A 637 37.64 1.09 -65.26
C GLY A 637 38.57 1.84 -64.30
N GLN A 638 39.86 1.48 -64.40
CA GLN A 638 41.03 1.82 -63.56
C GLN A 638 41.64 3.23 -63.86
N LEU A 639 42.56 3.84 -63.10
CA LEU A 639 43.55 3.36 -62.10
C LEU A 639 43.68 4.24 -60.82
N THR A 640 44.37 3.66 -59.82
CA THR A 640 44.93 4.20 -58.55
C THR A 640 46.33 4.87 -58.78
N PRO A 641 47.27 5.11 -57.80
CA PRO A 641 47.24 5.08 -56.31
C PRO A 641 48.02 6.21 -55.53
N ALA A 642 47.73 6.35 -54.22
CA ALA A 642 48.66 6.74 -53.10
C ALA A 642 49.33 8.16 -53.09
N ASN A 643 49.94 8.69 -52.00
CA ASN A 643 50.18 8.19 -50.63
C ASN A 643 50.36 9.33 -49.56
N LYS A 644 50.19 8.98 -48.27
CA LYS A 644 50.81 9.56 -47.02
C LYS A 644 50.68 11.06 -46.59
N MET A 645 50.12 11.23 -45.37
CA MET A 645 50.78 11.71 -44.12
C MET A 645 50.80 13.22 -43.71
N GLU A 646 50.46 13.47 -42.42
CA GLU A 646 50.73 14.68 -41.57
C GLU A 646 50.06 16.04 -41.95
N THR A 647 49.78 17.03 -41.06
CA THR A 647 49.90 17.26 -39.60
C THR A 647 48.67 18.06 -39.05
N GLY A 648 48.56 18.30 -37.73
CA GLY A 648 47.59 19.28 -37.12
C GLY A 648 48.08 20.75 -37.13
N PRO A 649 47.46 21.74 -36.41
CA PRO A 649 46.59 21.61 -35.22
C PRO A 649 45.35 22.56 -35.14
N LYS A 650 44.78 22.68 -33.91
CA LYS A 650 43.70 23.59 -33.39
C LYS A 650 44.20 25.06 -33.14
N PRO A 651 43.41 26.02 -32.57
CA PRO A 651 41.94 26.27 -32.55
C PRO A 651 41.48 27.77 -32.67
N ALA A 652 40.24 28.02 -33.12
CA ALA A 652 39.37 29.18 -32.80
C ALA A 652 37.98 28.98 -33.47
N GLY A 653 36.86 29.65 -33.14
CA GLY A 653 36.53 30.62 -32.08
C GLY A 653 35.33 31.53 -32.49
N ILE A 654 34.66 32.15 -31.52
CA ILE A 654 33.65 33.25 -31.66
C ILE A 654 32.22 32.85 -32.12
N ALA A 655 31.22 33.55 -31.56
CA ALA A 655 29.77 33.30 -31.67
C ALA A 655 28.99 34.52 -32.20
N ARG A 656 27.72 34.34 -32.64
CA ARG A 656 26.59 35.31 -32.70
C ARG A 656 25.39 34.73 -33.51
N PRO A 657 24.21 35.38 -33.58
CA PRO A 657 23.59 36.36 -32.68
C PRO A 657 22.52 35.64 -31.81
N GLY A 658 21.26 36.04 -31.55
CA GLY A 658 20.42 37.21 -31.92
C GLY A 658 18.99 37.09 -31.34
N ALA A 659 18.13 38.10 -31.56
CA ALA A 659 16.69 38.09 -31.18
C ALA A 659 15.81 38.91 -32.15
N LEU A 660 14.49 38.70 -32.14
CA LEU A 660 13.47 39.59 -32.74
C LEU A 660 12.16 39.60 -31.90
N GLN A 661 11.26 40.56 -32.20
CA GLN A 661 10.12 41.02 -31.37
C GLN A 661 8.84 41.25 -32.21
N ASN A 662 7.62 41.47 -31.67
CA ASN A 662 7.22 41.62 -30.24
C ASN A 662 6.13 40.60 -29.81
N ILE A 663 4.84 40.80 -29.47
CA ILE A 663 3.87 41.92 -29.28
C ILE A 663 2.89 41.53 -28.13
N ALA A 664 2.15 42.51 -27.58
CA ALA A 664 1.21 42.43 -26.45
C ALA A 664 -0.18 41.81 -26.82
N ALA A 665 -1.23 41.73 -25.96
CA ALA A 665 -1.49 42.42 -24.69
C ALA A 665 -2.51 41.72 -23.76
N ASN A 666 -2.57 42.25 -22.51
CA ASN A 666 -3.69 42.31 -21.54
C ASN A 666 -3.44 41.65 -20.17
N ASN A 667 -3.28 42.52 -19.15
CA ASN A 667 -3.30 42.24 -17.72
C ASN A 667 -4.11 43.34 -17.02
N PRO A 668 -4.93 43.04 -16.01
CA PRO A 668 -5.36 44.02 -15.01
C PRO A 668 -4.71 43.75 -13.64
N VAL A 669 -3.94 44.73 -13.17
CA VAL A 669 -3.59 45.11 -11.77
C VAL A 669 -3.24 44.01 -10.74
N PRO A 670 -2.03 44.01 -10.16
CA PRO A 670 -1.65 43.06 -9.10
C PRO A 670 -2.10 43.51 -7.70
N VAL A 671 -2.70 42.59 -6.94
CA VAL A 671 -2.83 42.68 -5.47
C VAL A 671 -1.46 42.36 -4.84
N PRO A 672 -0.98 43.12 -3.84
CA PRO A 672 0.34 42.91 -3.25
C PRO A 672 0.47 41.54 -2.59
N LYS A 673 1.37 40.71 -3.12
CA LYS A 673 1.78 39.45 -2.47
C LYS A 673 2.67 39.78 -1.27
N PRO A 674 2.39 39.30 -0.05
CA PRO A 674 3.32 39.43 1.06
C PRO A 674 4.58 38.63 0.77
N THR A 675 5.73 39.29 0.89
CA THR A 675 7.05 38.67 0.70
C THR A 675 7.34 37.72 1.87
N TYR A 676 7.06 36.42 1.68
CA TYR A 676 7.45 35.40 2.66
C TYR A 676 8.97 35.18 2.61
N SER A 677 9.68 35.90 3.47
CA SER A 677 11.08 35.61 3.80
C SER A 677 11.24 34.14 4.19
N ALA A 678 12.25 33.47 3.64
CA ALA A 678 12.51 32.05 3.85
C ALA A 678 13.08 31.78 5.26
N VAL A 679 12.24 31.93 6.29
CA VAL A 679 12.55 31.48 7.65
C VAL A 679 12.51 29.96 7.68
N SER A 680 13.58 29.33 8.17
CA SER A 680 13.67 27.88 8.33
C SER A 680 12.66 27.39 9.38
N VAL A 681 11.57 26.77 8.92
CA VAL A 681 10.55 26.18 9.80
C VAL A 681 11.12 24.91 10.45
N PRO A 682 11.23 24.83 11.79
CA PRO A 682 11.59 23.58 12.46
C PRO A 682 10.38 22.64 12.44
N CYS A 683 10.39 21.67 11.54
CA CYS A 683 9.46 20.54 11.58
C CYS A 683 10.19 19.22 11.32
N SER A 684 9.82 18.19 12.09
CA SER A 684 10.35 16.84 11.94
C SER A 684 9.42 15.98 11.07
N GLN A 685 10.00 15.21 10.14
CA GLN A 685 9.23 14.35 9.22
C GLN A 685 8.93 12.98 9.85
N ASP A 686 8.24 12.98 10.99
CA ASP A 686 8.04 11.81 11.86
C ASP A 686 7.04 10.76 11.33
N GLY A 687 6.64 10.85 10.06
CA GLY A 687 5.59 10.00 9.46
C GLY A 687 4.18 10.22 10.02
N THR A 688 3.99 11.19 10.92
CA THR A 688 2.67 11.64 11.39
C THR A 688 1.93 12.38 10.27
N TYR A 689 0.59 12.53 10.39
CA TYR A 689 -0.21 13.30 9.42
C TYR A 689 0.34 14.72 9.17
N PHE A 690 0.85 15.38 10.21
CA PHE A 690 1.46 16.71 10.10
C PHE A 690 2.83 16.64 9.42
N GLY A 691 3.69 15.70 9.81
CA GLY A 691 4.99 15.47 9.17
C GLY A 691 4.89 15.09 7.68
N SER A 692 3.86 14.32 7.29
CA SER A 692 3.66 13.88 5.90
C SER A 692 2.97 14.92 5.02
N ASN A 693 1.98 15.65 5.54
CA ASN A 693 1.09 16.49 4.73
C ASN A 693 1.37 17.99 4.88
N VAL A 694 1.66 18.46 6.11
CA VAL A 694 1.86 19.89 6.39
C VAL A 694 3.32 20.28 6.17
N CYS A 695 4.27 19.47 6.64
CA CYS A 695 5.71 19.77 6.57
C CYS A 695 6.39 19.33 5.27
N SER A 696 5.63 18.82 4.30
CA SER A 696 6.07 18.57 2.92
C SER A 696 5.75 19.73 1.96
N ASN A 697 5.03 20.76 2.42
CA ASN A 697 4.63 21.92 1.61
C ASN A 697 4.83 23.23 2.39
N VAL A 698 5.74 24.08 1.91
CA VAL A 698 6.14 25.34 2.58
C VAL A 698 4.96 26.29 2.83
N LEU A 699 4.04 26.42 1.87
CA LEU A 699 2.85 27.28 2.00
C LEU A 699 1.86 26.73 3.05
N LEU A 700 1.79 25.41 3.18
CA LEU A 700 0.93 24.76 4.16
C LEU A 700 1.53 24.82 5.57
N SER A 701 2.85 24.68 5.71
CA SER A 701 3.54 24.87 6.99
C SER A 701 3.43 26.30 7.53
N SER A 702 3.49 27.33 6.67
CA SER A 702 3.40 28.73 7.11
C SER A 702 1.97 29.14 7.46
N THR A 703 0.96 28.65 6.75
CA THR A 703 -0.47 28.87 7.11
C THR A 703 -0.85 28.11 8.38
N TYR A 704 -0.33 26.89 8.59
CA TYR A 704 -0.47 26.17 9.86
C TYR A 704 0.22 26.90 11.04
N GLN A 705 1.42 27.46 10.85
CA GLN A 705 2.07 28.28 11.88
C GLN A 705 1.25 29.53 12.24
N ARG A 706 0.67 30.22 11.24
CA ARG A 706 -0.24 31.37 11.48
C ARG A 706 -1.46 30.96 12.32
N GLU A 707 -2.04 29.80 12.04
CA GLU A 707 -3.17 29.25 12.79
C GLU A 707 -2.79 28.95 14.25
N GLN A 708 -1.65 28.28 14.49
CA GLN A 708 -1.13 28.06 15.85
C GLN A 708 -0.83 29.38 16.60
N GLN A 709 -0.36 30.41 15.91
CA GLN A 709 -0.09 31.73 16.51
C GLN A 709 -1.40 32.43 16.92
N ALA A 710 -2.42 32.42 16.06
CA ALA A 710 -3.75 32.96 16.37
C ALA A 710 -4.39 32.21 17.55
N TYR A 711 -4.29 30.88 17.59
CA TYR A 711 -4.77 30.06 18.70
C TYR A 711 -4.06 30.39 20.03
N LYS A 712 -2.73 30.51 20.03
CA LYS A 712 -1.96 30.90 21.24
C LYS A 712 -2.31 32.31 21.72
N ALA A 713 -2.52 33.26 20.80
CA ALA A 713 -2.95 34.62 21.12
C ALA A 713 -4.38 34.67 21.68
N ALA A 714 -5.29 33.82 21.19
CA ALA A 714 -6.62 33.66 21.78
C ALA A 714 -6.54 33.05 23.20
N GLN A 715 -5.69 32.04 23.43
CA GLN A 715 -5.52 31.45 24.77
C GLN A 715 -4.93 32.44 25.79
N SER A 716 -3.95 33.25 25.42
CA SER A 716 -3.34 34.22 26.35
C SER A 716 -4.31 35.35 26.74
N ARG A 717 -5.11 35.86 25.79
CA ARG A 717 -6.19 36.84 26.08
C ARG A 717 -7.28 36.28 27.00
N LEU A 718 -7.43 34.96 27.09
CA LEU A 718 -8.39 34.30 27.98
C LEU A 718 -7.79 33.93 29.36
N GLY A 719 -6.58 34.39 29.69
CA GLY A 719 -6.01 34.30 31.04
C GLY A 719 -5.82 32.88 31.56
N HIS A 720 -5.62 31.91 30.67
CA HIS A 720 -5.54 30.46 30.96
C HIS A 720 -6.80 29.84 31.60
N VAL A 721 -7.94 30.54 31.63
CA VAL A 721 -9.23 29.94 31.97
C VAL A 721 -9.75 29.18 30.75
N ASP A 722 -9.93 27.85 30.85
CA ASP A 722 -10.30 26.97 29.72
C ASP A 722 -11.78 27.14 29.33
N ASN A 723 -12.09 28.26 28.68
CA ASN A 723 -13.41 28.64 28.16
C ASN A 723 -13.81 27.83 26.91
N GLY A 724 -13.46 26.55 26.85
CA GLY A 724 -13.84 25.61 25.78
C GLY A 724 -13.11 25.77 24.44
N VAL A 725 -12.33 26.84 24.23
CA VAL A 725 -11.60 27.10 22.97
C VAL A 725 -10.63 25.97 22.61
N ARG A 726 -10.04 25.29 23.61
CA ARG A 726 -9.22 24.09 23.39
C ARG A 726 -10.04 22.91 22.88
N ILE A 727 -11.25 22.70 23.41
CA ILE A 727 -12.17 21.63 22.98
C ILE A 727 -12.71 21.93 21.57
N GLU A 728 -12.98 23.20 21.23
CA GLU A 728 -13.26 23.59 19.84
C GLU A 728 -12.08 23.25 18.92
N GLN A 729 -10.85 23.56 19.34
CA GLN A 729 -9.66 23.35 18.54
C GLN A 729 -9.39 21.86 18.27
N GLU A 730 -9.51 21.01 19.30
CA GLU A 730 -9.38 19.55 19.19
C GLU A 730 -10.43 18.97 18.21
N ARG A 731 -11.70 19.38 18.34
CA ARG A 731 -12.80 18.95 17.45
C ARG A 731 -12.66 19.47 16.02
N TRP A 732 -12.23 20.72 15.86
CA TRP A 732 -12.02 21.34 14.55
C TRP A 732 -10.87 20.66 13.81
N MET A 733 -9.75 20.40 14.49
CA MET A 733 -8.59 19.72 13.90
C MET A 733 -8.97 18.31 13.40
N ASP A 734 -9.67 17.52 14.23
CA ASP A 734 -10.17 16.18 13.85
C ASP A 734 -11.22 16.23 12.72
N THR A 735 -11.96 17.34 12.59
CA THR A 735 -12.85 17.56 11.43
C THR A 735 -12.03 17.82 10.16
N VAL A 736 -10.98 18.64 10.24
CA VAL A 736 -10.14 19.01 9.08
C VAL A 736 -9.31 17.82 8.59
N THR A 737 -8.70 17.04 9.48
CA THR A 737 -7.91 15.85 9.11
C THR A 737 -8.74 14.76 8.44
N ARG A 738 -10.04 14.67 8.76
CA ARG A 738 -10.99 13.70 8.17
C ARG A 738 -11.69 14.21 6.90
N SER A 739 -11.80 15.52 6.69
CA SER A 739 -12.51 16.11 5.54
C SER A 739 -11.60 16.51 4.38
N CYS A 740 -10.44 17.13 4.66
CA CYS A 740 -9.50 17.54 3.62
C CYS A 740 -8.58 16.40 3.16
N ARG A 741 -8.37 16.31 1.84
CA ARG A 741 -7.57 15.26 1.18
C ARG A 741 -6.37 15.78 0.38
N ASP A 742 -6.22 17.09 0.26
CA ASP A 742 -5.15 17.75 -0.46
C ASP A 742 -4.67 19.00 0.28
N ALA A 743 -3.54 19.55 -0.18
CA ALA A 743 -2.92 20.72 0.45
C ALA A 743 -3.73 22.02 0.25
N GLN A 744 -4.57 22.15 -0.79
CA GLN A 744 -5.34 23.38 -1.03
C GLN A 744 -6.50 23.48 -0.04
N CYS A 745 -7.24 22.39 0.18
CA CYS A 745 -8.26 22.27 1.21
C CYS A 745 -7.70 22.57 2.61
N LEU A 746 -6.54 21.98 2.94
CA LEU A 746 -5.89 22.23 4.23
C LEU A 746 -5.43 23.70 4.38
N THR A 747 -4.83 24.30 3.34
CA THR A 747 -4.42 25.72 3.36
C THR A 747 -5.62 26.62 3.63
N ALA A 748 -6.72 26.43 2.90
CA ALA A 748 -7.95 27.20 3.07
C ALA A 748 -8.61 26.98 4.46
N ALA A 749 -8.52 25.78 5.01
CA ALA A 749 -9.02 25.47 6.35
C ALA A 749 -8.20 26.21 7.44
N PHE A 750 -6.88 26.12 7.42
CA PHE A 750 -6.01 26.81 8.38
C PHE A 750 -6.16 28.33 8.30
N GLU A 751 -6.19 28.90 7.09
CA GLU A 751 -6.37 30.35 6.92
C GLU A 751 -7.74 30.82 7.40
N LYS A 752 -8.82 30.09 7.09
CA LYS A 752 -10.17 30.39 7.60
C LYS A 752 -10.23 30.32 9.14
N ARG A 753 -9.60 29.33 9.78
CA ARG A 753 -9.59 29.21 11.25
C ARG A 753 -8.72 30.26 11.92
N ALA A 754 -7.58 30.61 11.33
CA ALA A 754 -6.77 31.74 11.81
C ALA A 754 -7.60 33.03 11.81
N THR A 755 -8.35 33.32 10.75
CA THR A 755 -9.25 34.49 10.67
C THR A 755 -10.45 34.41 11.62
N ASP A 756 -11.04 33.23 11.83
CA ASP A 756 -12.11 32.99 12.81
C ASP A 756 -11.64 33.24 14.25
N LEU A 757 -10.46 32.75 14.62
CA LEU A 757 -9.85 33.00 15.93
C LEU A 757 -9.49 34.48 16.11
N ASP A 758 -8.83 35.09 15.14
CA ASP A 758 -8.43 36.49 15.24
C ASP A 758 -9.66 37.42 15.32
N SER A 759 -10.70 37.18 14.53
CA SER A 759 -11.92 38.01 14.56
C SER A 759 -12.71 37.89 15.86
N ARG A 760 -12.85 36.69 16.44
CA ARG A 760 -13.54 36.47 17.72
C ARG A 760 -12.82 37.06 18.92
N TYR A 761 -11.48 37.11 18.89
CA TYR A 761 -10.65 37.45 20.05
C TYR A 761 -9.77 38.69 19.85
N ARG A 762 -10.06 39.58 18.88
CA ARG A 762 -9.33 40.85 18.65
C ARG A 762 -9.78 42.04 19.50
N GLY A 763 -10.85 41.91 20.29
CA GLY A 763 -11.55 43.06 20.91
C GLY A 763 -12.04 42.83 22.34
N ARG A 764 -11.27 42.12 23.16
CA ARG A 764 -11.38 42.05 24.63
C ARG A 764 -9.99 41.95 25.23
#